data_AF-A0A7J6HEB7-F1
#
_entry.id   AF-A0A7J6HEB7-F1
#
_cell.length_a   1.000
_cell.length_b   1.000
_cell.length_c   1.000
_cell.angle_alpha   90.00
_cell.angle_beta   90.00
_cell.angle_gamma   90.00
#
_symmetry.space_group_name_H-M   'P 1'
#
loop_
_entity.id
_entity.type
_entity.pdbx_description
1 polymer ?
#
loop_
_entity_poly.entity_id
_entity_poly.type
_entity_poly.pdbx_seq_one_letter_code
_entity_poly.pdbx_strand_id
1 'polypeptide(L)'
;MNSELIHRSNNNNSNNAQQQQQNQDQHDSSRSTATITRFSFRDQRLIFLLIGVAIATLFFNTFPLSQQQRWPDPIIDSGSVNADIPTRRVLYQTSTKGDGFETAMKLGGKVPLGLKAKRLRIVVTGGAGFVGSHLVDRLIARGDSVIVVDNFFTGRKENLVHQFGNPRFELIRHDVVEPILLEVDQIYHLACPASPVHYKFNPTNVVGTLNMLGLAKRVGARFLLTSTSEVYGDPLQHPQVETYWGNVNPIGVRSCYDEGKRTAETLSMDYHRGLGIEVRIARIFNTYGPRMCIDDGRVVSNFVAQALRKEPLTVYGDGKQTRSFQYVSDLVEGLMRLMEGEHVGPFNLGNPGEFTMLELAQVVQEVIDPNAKIEFKANTEDDPHKRRPDISKAKELLGWEPVVSLRKGLPLMVSDFRQQAICGIFLFSTLIPKTTEKPLSAYHLSSSSSAAPAPDASPKNFIQGLSTANNRFSNFVSGHISHQQLLEAEENHFRTGTMSRKGLMEQDLGKLDVTKLHPLSPEVISRQATINIGTIGHVAHGKSTVVKAISGVQTVRFKNELERNITIKLGYANAKIYKCEDERCPRPMCYKAYGSGKEDSPLCDVPGFENARMKLLRHVSFVDCPGHDILMATMLNGAAIMDGALLLIAANESCPQPQTSEHLAAVEIMRLQHIIILQNKVDLIQENVAINQNEAIKKFIEGTVADGAPVVPISAQLKYNIDVVCEYIVKKIPIPERNFISPPNMIVIRSFDVNKPGFEVDDIKGGVAGGSILRGVLKVNQFIEVRPGIVVKDENGNTKCTPIYSRIVSLYAEQNELQYAVPGGLIGVGTTMDPTLTRADRLVGQVLGEVGSLPEVFVELEVNFFLLRRLLGVKTKGSEKQGRVTKLTKGEMLMLNIGSMSTGARVLAVKNDLAKLQLTSPVCTSKGEKIALSRRVEKHWRLIGWGQIQAGTTLDVPPCPI
;
A
#
# COMPACT_ATOMS: atom_id res chain seq x y z
N MET A 1 5.96 31.12 64.34
CA MET A 1 5.47 30.46 65.57
C MET A 1 5.14 29.03 65.17
N ASN A 2 6.16 28.17 65.18
CA ASN A 2 6.48 27.17 66.23
C ASN A 2 5.46 26.03 66.20
N SER A 3 5.82 24.89 65.59
CA SER A 3 6.57 23.75 66.17
C SER A 3 5.63 22.85 66.98
N GLU A 4 5.52 21.57 66.60
CA GLU A 4 6.13 20.43 67.34
C GLU A 4 5.16 19.90 68.43
N LEU A 5 5.07 18.63 68.85
CA LEU A 5 5.92 17.43 68.80
C LEU A 5 5.10 16.29 69.46
N ILE A 6 5.46 15.02 69.13
CA ILE A 6 5.46 13.82 70.02
C ILE A 6 4.11 13.17 70.37
N HIS A 7 3.93 11.86 70.56
CA HIS A 7 4.53 10.57 70.12
C HIS A 7 3.89 9.50 71.05
N ARG A 8 3.62 8.29 70.52
CA ARG A 8 3.44 6.98 71.24
C ARG A 8 2.11 6.83 72.01
N SER A 9 1.42 5.69 72.03
CA SER A 9 1.83 4.28 72.05
C SER A 9 0.65 3.37 71.69
N ASN A 10 0.85 2.34 70.86
CA ASN A 10 0.62 0.94 71.25
C ASN A 10 0.99 -0.03 70.11
N ASN A 11 2.20 -0.59 70.25
CA ASN A 11 2.61 -1.86 69.67
C ASN A 11 1.87 -3.00 70.38
N ASN A 12 1.40 -3.98 69.62
CA ASN A 12 1.56 -5.42 69.91
C ASN A 12 0.92 -6.24 68.79
N ASN A 13 1.69 -6.51 67.72
CA ASN A 13 1.49 -7.65 66.82
C ASN A 13 2.73 -7.88 65.92
N SER A 14 3.88 -8.05 66.55
CA SER A 14 5.14 -8.31 65.86
C SER A 14 5.96 -9.37 66.60
N ASN A 15 5.44 -10.61 66.63
CA ASN A 15 6.24 -11.78 67.06
C ASN A 15 6.05 -13.03 66.18
N ASN A 16 5.20 -13.01 65.14
CA ASN A 16 5.08 -14.12 64.19
C ASN A 16 5.61 -13.82 62.77
N ALA A 17 6.19 -12.64 62.55
CA ALA A 17 6.78 -12.26 61.24
C ALA A 17 8.32 -12.35 61.22
N GLN A 18 8.99 -12.59 62.35
CA GLN A 18 10.47 -12.62 62.43
C GLN A 18 11.10 -14.01 62.33
N GLN A 19 10.31 -15.09 62.33
CA GLN A 19 10.85 -16.46 62.15
C GLN A 19 10.77 -17.01 60.72
N GLN A 20 10.10 -16.32 59.78
CA GLN A 20 10.10 -16.71 58.36
C GLN A 20 11.09 -15.89 57.49
N GLN A 21 11.74 -14.87 58.06
CA GLN A 21 12.72 -14.06 57.33
C GLN A 21 14.18 -14.41 57.66
N GLN A 22 14.42 -15.25 58.69
CA GLN A 22 15.78 -15.69 59.08
C GLN A 22 16.28 -16.97 58.39
N ASN A 23 15.44 -17.66 57.60
CA ASN A 23 15.86 -18.80 56.78
C ASN A 23 16.11 -18.48 55.29
N GLN A 24 16.10 -17.19 54.90
CA GLN A 24 16.50 -16.75 53.57
C GLN A 24 17.82 -15.96 53.54
N ASP A 25 18.35 -15.54 54.70
CA ASP A 25 19.60 -14.78 54.79
C ASP A 25 20.86 -15.63 55.06
N GLN A 26 20.76 -16.96 55.03
CA GLN A 26 21.93 -17.86 55.12
C GLN A 26 22.41 -18.42 53.78
N HIS A 27 21.80 -18.03 52.65
CA HIS A 27 22.22 -18.50 51.33
C HIS A 27 22.98 -17.47 50.47
N ASP A 28 23.21 -16.25 50.98
CA ASP A 28 23.84 -15.15 50.22
C ASP A 28 25.21 -14.67 50.75
N SER A 29 25.85 -15.41 51.66
CA SER A 29 27.17 -15.04 52.23
C SER A 29 28.38 -15.70 51.56
N SER A 30 28.22 -16.49 50.49
CA SER A 30 29.33 -17.18 49.80
C SER A 30 29.72 -16.61 48.43
N ARG A 31 29.20 -15.45 48.02
CA ARG A 31 29.53 -14.81 46.73
C ARG A 31 30.16 -13.41 46.82
N SER A 32 30.64 -13.01 48.00
CA SER A 32 31.20 -11.66 48.23
C SER A 32 32.69 -11.48 47.89
N THR A 33 33.43 -12.52 47.50
CA THR A 33 34.89 -12.39 47.23
C THR A 33 35.25 -12.30 45.73
N ALA A 34 34.33 -12.63 44.82
CA ALA A 34 34.58 -12.57 43.37
C ALA A 34 34.16 -11.24 42.69
N THR A 35 33.57 -10.31 43.44
CA THR A 35 32.98 -9.08 42.89
C THR A 35 33.87 -7.85 43.10
N ILE A 36 34.84 -7.91 44.02
CA ILE A 36 35.77 -6.79 44.31
C ILE A 36 36.87 -6.69 43.24
N THR A 37 37.30 -7.80 42.64
CA THR A 37 38.31 -7.82 41.55
C THR A 37 37.76 -7.40 40.19
N ARG A 38 36.43 -7.42 39.99
CA ARG A 38 35.77 -7.00 38.73
C ARG A 38 35.40 -5.53 38.68
N PHE A 39 35.43 -4.81 39.81
CA PHE A 39 35.09 -3.38 39.84
C PHE A 39 36.27 -2.46 39.44
N SER A 40 37.51 -2.94 39.56
CA SER A 40 38.71 -2.14 39.24
C SER A 40 39.00 -1.97 37.73
N PHE A 41 38.31 -2.70 36.85
CA PHE A 41 38.55 -2.66 35.39
C PHE A 41 37.50 -1.86 34.60
N ARG A 42 36.56 -1.17 35.26
CA ARG A 42 35.51 -0.38 34.58
C ARG A 42 35.85 1.11 34.38
N ASP A 43 36.86 1.64 35.09
CA ASP A 43 37.19 3.06 35.07
C ASP A 43 38.38 3.47 34.17
N GLN A 44 38.97 2.55 33.40
CA GLN A 44 40.11 2.86 32.51
C GLN A 44 39.75 2.98 31.01
N ARG A 45 38.47 3.09 30.65
CA ARG A 45 38.06 3.21 29.23
C ARG A 45 38.56 4.48 28.53
N LEU A 46 38.80 5.56 29.28
CA LEU A 46 39.30 6.82 28.73
C LEU A 46 40.80 6.74 28.38
N ILE A 47 41.55 5.95 29.14
CA ILE A 47 43.00 5.76 28.94
C ILE A 47 43.27 4.94 27.69
N PHE A 48 42.50 3.86 27.45
CA PHE A 48 42.61 3.07 26.22
C PHE A 48 42.18 3.83 24.97
N LEU A 49 41.23 4.76 25.09
CA LEU A 49 40.83 5.63 23.97
C LEU A 49 41.94 6.63 23.61
N LEU A 50 42.57 7.25 24.62
CA LEU A 50 43.66 8.21 24.41
C LEU A 50 44.93 7.54 23.85
N ILE A 51 45.24 6.31 24.30
CA ILE A 51 46.34 5.52 23.74
C ILE A 51 46.05 5.15 22.26
N GLY A 52 44.81 4.79 21.94
CA GLY A 52 44.40 4.50 20.56
C GLY A 52 44.52 5.71 19.63
N VAL A 53 44.17 6.91 20.11
CA VAL A 53 44.33 8.15 19.34
C VAL A 53 45.83 8.47 19.15
N ALA A 54 46.66 8.29 20.18
CA ALA A 54 48.10 8.52 20.06
C ALA A 54 48.77 7.60 19.02
N ILE A 55 48.39 6.32 18.97
CA ILE A 55 48.90 5.35 17.98
C ILE A 55 48.47 5.72 16.56
N ALA A 56 47.21 6.15 16.36
CA ALA A 56 46.73 6.58 15.06
C ALA A 56 47.45 7.85 14.56
N THR A 57 47.73 8.79 15.46
CA THR A 57 48.42 10.04 15.12
C THR A 57 49.88 9.81 14.75
N LEU A 58 50.53 8.82 15.37
CA LEU A 58 51.90 8.43 15.03
C LEU A 58 51.98 7.76 13.64
N PHE A 59 50.94 7.02 13.26
CA PHE A 59 50.88 6.31 11.97
C PHE A 59 50.63 7.24 10.78
N PHE A 60 49.90 8.34 10.98
CA PHE A 60 49.64 9.33 9.93
C PHE A 60 50.78 10.34 9.74
N ASN A 61 51.70 10.49 10.71
CA ASN A 61 52.84 11.38 10.61
C ASN A 61 54.09 10.75 9.96
N THR A 62 54.10 9.45 9.66
CA THR A 62 55.25 8.74 9.08
C THR A 62 55.16 8.46 7.57
N PHE A 63 54.06 8.85 6.91
CA PHE A 63 53.88 8.71 5.46
C PHE A 63 53.39 10.02 4.83
N PRO A 64 54.20 10.73 4.00
CA PRO A 64 53.78 11.98 3.39
C PRO A 64 52.93 11.71 2.14
N LEU A 65 51.73 12.32 2.09
CA LEU A 65 50.95 12.48 0.85
C LEU A 65 51.45 13.73 0.10
N SER A 66 52.02 13.53 -1.09
CA SER A 66 52.39 14.63 -2.00
C SER A 66 51.24 15.00 -2.95
N GLN A 67 50.96 16.31 -2.94
CA GLN A 67 50.44 17.18 -4.02
C GLN A 67 49.03 16.97 -4.60
N GLN A 68 48.16 17.91 -4.22
CA GLN A 68 46.98 18.35 -4.97
C GLN A 68 47.40 19.21 -6.18
N GLN A 69 46.93 18.88 -7.38
CA GLN A 69 46.89 19.81 -8.52
C GLN A 69 45.49 20.43 -8.64
N ARG A 70 45.44 21.77 -8.61
CA ARG A 70 44.29 22.60 -9.02
C ARG A 70 44.15 22.58 -10.53
N TRP A 71 42.90 22.59 -11.03
CA TRP A 71 42.58 22.86 -12.44
C TRP A 71 41.64 24.09 -12.54
N PRO A 72 41.66 24.85 -13.66
CA PRO A 72 41.03 26.18 -13.79
C PRO A 72 39.61 26.14 -14.39
N ASP A 73 38.92 27.28 -14.33
CA ASP A 73 37.57 27.56 -14.84
C ASP A 73 37.37 27.35 -16.38
N PRO A 74 36.13 27.15 -16.87
CA PRO A 74 35.86 26.62 -18.21
C PRO A 74 35.72 27.69 -19.30
N ILE A 75 36.18 27.35 -20.51
CA ILE A 75 35.86 28.05 -21.77
C ILE A 75 35.07 27.08 -22.68
N ILE A 76 34.09 27.64 -23.38
CA ILE A 76 33.13 27.03 -24.31
C ILE A 76 33.83 26.62 -25.62
N ASP A 77 33.66 25.37 -26.11
CA ASP A 77 33.06 25.09 -27.45
C ASP A 77 32.82 23.57 -27.72
N SER A 78 31.75 23.34 -28.48
CA SER A 78 31.25 22.20 -29.28
C SER A 78 31.93 20.80 -29.31
N GLY A 79 31.09 19.75 -29.19
CA GLY A 79 31.35 18.43 -29.82
C GLY A 79 30.96 17.17 -29.02
N SER A 80 29.80 16.59 -29.36
CA SER A 80 29.42 15.15 -29.31
C SER A 80 29.68 14.24 -28.07
N VAL A 81 28.56 13.79 -27.48
CA VAL A 81 28.16 12.39 -27.13
C VAL A 81 29.11 11.52 -26.27
N ASN A 82 28.82 11.44 -24.96
CA ASN A 82 28.53 10.22 -24.17
C ASN A 82 28.67 10.53 -22.67
N ALA A 83 27.59 10.40 -21.90
CA ALA A 83 27.58 10.64 -20.45
C ALA A 83 27.50 9.30 -19.69
N ASP A 84 28.65 8.83 -19.19
CA ASP A 84 28.72 7.82 -18.13
C ASP A 84 28.41 8.47 -16.78
N ILE A 85 27.40 7.96 -16.08
CA ILE A 85 27.07 8.32 -14.69
C ILE A 85 27.67 7.25 -13.76
N PRO A 86 28.42 7.60 -12.70
CA PRO A 86 29.07 6.62 -11.84
C PRO A 86 28.08 6.05 -10.82
N THR A 87 27.56 4.85 -11.06
CA THR A 87 26.92 4.03 -10.02
C THR A 87 27.97 3.20 -9.27
N ARG A 88 27.97 3.37 -7.95
CA ARG A 88 28.73 2.65 -6.91
C ARG A 88 28.98 1.18 -7.24
N ARG A 89 30.16 0.87 -7.79
CA ARG A 89 30.68 -0.51 -7.93
C ARG A 89 31.03 -1.06 -6.55
N VAL A 90 30.43 -2.20 -6.19
CA VAL A 90 31.02 -3.12 -5.20
C VAL A 90 32.08 -3.92 -5.95
N LEU A 91 33.34 -3.64 -5.64
CA LEU A 91 34.50 -4.38 -6.16
C LEU A 91 34.44 -5.83 -5.67
N TYR A 92 34.19 -6.77 -6.59
CA TYR A 92 34.72 -8.12 -6.47
C TYR A 92 36.02 -8.17 -7.26
N GLN A 93 37.15 -8.24 -6.56
CA GLN A 93 38.46 -8.41 -7.15
C GLN A 93 38.94 -9.82 -6.79
N THR A 94 38.62 -10.81 -7.64
CA THR A 94 39.29 -12.11 -7.62
C THR A 94 40.55 -11.99 -8.47
N SER A 95 41.69 -11.80 -7.79
CA SER A 95 43.00 -11.95 -8.39
C SER A 95 43.33 -13.44 -8.51
N THR A 96 43.29 -13.96 -9.72
CA THR A 96 44.01 -15.19 -10.09
C THR A 96 44.88 -14.86 -11.29
N LYS A 97 46.13 -14.48 -11.02
CA LYS A 97 47.20 -14.58 -12.01
C LYS A 97 47.62 -16.04 -12.09
N GLY A 98 47.52 -16.61 -13.28
CA GLY A 98 48.17 -17.88 -13.59
C GLY A 98 49.67 -17.70 -13.68
N ASP A 99 50.40 -18.66 -13.14
CA ASP A 99 51.64 -19.13 -13.74
C ASP A 99 51.78 -20.63 -13.42
N GLY A 100 52.19 -21.41 -14.42
CA GLY A 100 52.10 -22.88 -14.39
C GLY A 100 53.26 -23.56 -13.67
N PHE A 101 52.97 -24.73 -13.08
CA PHE A 101 53.86 -25.91 -13.11
C PHE A 101 53.11 -27.17 -12.62
N GLU A 102 53.26 -28.27 -13.34
CA GLU A 102 52.82 -29.62 -12.94
C GLU A 102 53.51 -30.09 -11.65
N THR A 103 52.84 -30.92 -10.83
CA THR A 103 53.34 -32.22 -10.30
C THR A 103 52.30 -32.81 -9.33
N ALA A 104 51.99 -34.10 -9.50
CA ALA A 104 51.15 -34.90 -8.63
C ALA A 104 51.79 -35.15 -7.25
N MET A 105 51.04 -35.05 -6.14
CA MET A 105 51.14 -35.98 -4.99
C MET A 105 50.05 -35.82 -3.91
N LYS A 106 49.59 -37.00 -3.49
CA LYS A 106 48.90 -37.46 -2.27
C LYS A 106 48.61 -36.50 -1.09
N LEU A 107 47.38 -36.66 -0.60
CA LEU A 107 46.90 -36.74 0.79
C LEU A 107 47.80 -36.17 1.92
N GLY A 108 47.24 -35.23 2.69
CA GLY A 108 47.64 -35.00 4.08
C GLY A 108 47.79 -33.54 4.51
N GLY A 109 46.71 -32.76 4.50
CA GLY A 109 46.70 -31.41 5.06
C GLY A 109 45.36 -31.09 5.72
N LYS A 110 45.34 -31.02 7.05
CA LYS A 110 44.17 -30.58 7.82
C LYS A 110 43.85 -29.13 7.46
N VAL A 111 42.76 -28.91 6.71
CA VAL A 111 42.22 -27.57 6.45
C VAL A 111 41.70 -27.01 7.78
N PRO A 112 42.05 -25.77 8.18
CA PRO A 112 41.53 -25.18 9.41
C PRO A 112 40.01 -24.98 9.27
N LEU A 113 39.26 -25.60 10.20
CA LEU A 113 37.84 -25.35 10.44
C LEU A 113 37.62 -23.85 10.70
N GLY A 114 37.21 -23.08 9.69
CA GLY A 114 36.98 -21.64 9.89
C GLY A 114 36.39 -20.82 8.75
N LEU A 115 36.48 -21.23 7.48
CA LEU A 115 35.83 -20.51 6.37
C LEU A 115 34.53 -21.22 6.00
N LYS A 116 33.45 -20.94 6.74
CA LYS A 116 32.10 -21.26 6.27
C LYS A 116 31.88 -20.51 4.96
N ALA A 117 31.52 -21.23 3.89
CA ALA A 117 31.10 -20.62 2.62
C ALA A 117 30.10 -19.47 2.89
N LYS A 118 30.27 -18.36 2.17
CA LYS A 118 29.45 -17.16 2.34
C LYS A 118 27.99 -17.55 2.12
N ARG A 119 27.16 -17.35 3.15
CA ARG A 119 25.72 -17.63 3.11
C ARG A 119 25.05 -16.68 2.13
N LEU A 120 24.33 -17.20 1.15
CA LEU A 120 23.60 -16.40 0.17
C LEU A 120 22.14 -16.25 0.57
N ARG A 121 21.56 -15.10 0.20
CA ARG A 121 20.13 -14.84 0.32
C ARG A 121 19.51 -14.95 -1.07
N ILE A 122 18.64 -15.94 -1.25
CA ILE A 122 18.17 -16.39 -2.55
C ILE A 122 16.65 -16.22 -2.62
N VAL A 123 16.15 -15.60 -3.69
CA VAL A 123 14.72 -15.57 -4.00
C VAL A 123 14.38 -16.63 -5.03
N VAL A 124 13.32 -17.40 -4.76
CA VAL A 124 12.71 -18.34 -5.68
C VAL A 124 11.28 -17.89 -5.95
N THR A 125 11.02 -17.36 -7.14
CA THR A 125 9.64 -17.02 -7.54
C THR A 125 8.94 -18.27 -8.08
N GLY A 126 7.69 -18.54 -7.70
CA GLY A 126 7.01 -19.80 -8.04
C GLY A 126 7.50 -20.99 -7.20
N GLY A 127 8.05 -20.71 -6.01
CA GLY A 127 8.67 -21.72 -5.15
C GLY A 127 7.68 -22.73 -4.53
N ALA A 128 6.36 -22.46 -4.52
CA ALA A 128 5.36 -23.43 -4.08
C ALA A 128 4.91 -24.37 -5.21
N GLY A 129 5.37 -24.14 -6.45
CA GLY A 129 5.13 -25.00 -7.60
C GLY A 129 5.93 -26.31 -7.57
N PHE A 130 5.70 -27.16 -8.58
CA PHE A 130 6.35 -28.46 -8.74
C PHE A 130 7.88 -28.35 -8.67
N VAL A 131 8.54 -27.75 -9.67
CA VAL A 131 10.02 -27.63 -9.71
C VAL A 131 10.54 -26.72 -8.59
N GLY A 132 9.82 -25.62 -8.30
CA GLY A 132 10.21 -24.63 -7.29
C GLY A 132 10.37 -25.24 -5.90
N SER A 133 9.45 -26.11 -5.47
CA SER A 133 9.51 -26.72 -4.13
C SER A 133 10.72 -27.65 -3.96
N HIS A 134 11.07 -28.43 -4.99
CA HIS A 134 12.28 -29.26 -4.99
C HIS A 134 13.56 -28.42 -4.97
N LEU A 135 13.57 -27.29 -5.68
CA LEU A 135 14.69 -26.35 -5.66
C LEU A 135 14.87 -25.72 -4.27
N VAL A 136 13.78 -25.29 -3.63
CA VAL A 136 13.80 -24.74 -2.26
C VAL A 136 14.40 -25.75 -1.28
N ASP A 137 13.99 -27.01 -1.34
CA ASP A 137 14.53 -28.08 -0.49
C ASP A 137 16.05 -28.24 -0.65
N ARG A 138 16.54 -28.24 -1.90
CA ARG A 138 17.96 -28.37 -2.21
C ARG A 138 18.78 -27.14 -1.78
N LEU A 139 18.25 -25.93 -1.94
CA LEU A 139 18.91 -24.69 -1.51
C LEU A 139 19.00 -24.58 0.02
N ILE A 140 17.93 -24.96 0.73
CA ILE A 140 17.92 -25.00 2.20
C ILE A 140 18.88 -26.06 2.73
N ALA A 141 18.97 -27.21 2.07
CA ALA A 141 19.91 -28.28 2.40
C ALA A 141 21.38 -27.86 2.16
N ARG A 142 21.64 -27.04 1.14
CA ARG A 142 22.96 -26.42 0.91
C ARG A 142 23.35 -25.44 2.03
N GLY A 143 22.37 -24.89 2.73
CA GLY A 143 22.56 -24.02 3.90
C GLY A 143 22.26 -22.54 3.65
N ASP A 144 21.65 -22.21 2.51
CA ASP A 144 21.29 -20.84 2.15
C ASP A 144 20.00 -20.35 2.83
N SER A 145 19.81 -19.04 2.83
CA SER A 145 18.56 -18.40 3.22
C SER A 145 17.68 -18.24 1.99
N VAL A 146 16.49 -18.85 2.01
CA VAL A 146 15.60 -18.90 0.85
C VAL A 146 14.31 -18.14 1.14
N ILE A 147 14.01 -17.19 0.27
CA ILE A 147 12.76 -16.44 0.24
C ILE A 147 11.93 -16.96 -0.93
N VAL A 148 10.76 -17.52 -0.65
CA VAL A 148 9.81 -17.95 -1.67
C VAL A 148 8.81 -16.85 -1.94
N VAL A 149 8.64 -16.50 -3.21
CA VAL A 149 7.61 -15.57 -3.67
C VAL A 149 6.60 -16.34 -4.52
N ASP A 150 5.36 -16.46 -4.06
CA ASP A 150 4.33 -17.23 -4.75
C ASP A 150 2.92 -16.66 -4.52
N ASN A 151 2.08 -16.64 -5.54
CA ASN A 151 0.68 -16.20 -5.43
C ASN A 151 -0.30 -17.37 -5.20
N PHE A 152 0.20 -18.61 -5.19
CA PHE A 152 -0.55 -19.87 -5.09
C PHE A 152 -1.54 -20.11 -6.24
N PHE A 153 -1.28 -19.56 -7.43
CA PHE A 153 -2.13 -19.80 -8.59
C PHE A 153 -2.02 -21.26 -9.07
N THR A 154 -0.80 -21.74 -9.31
CA THR A 154 -0.51 -23.17 -9.58
C THR A 154 0.24 -23.85 -8.43
N GLY A 155 0.84 -23.06 -7.53
CA GLY A 155 1.56 -23.56 -6.36
C GLY A 155 0.62 -24.05 -5.26
N ARG A 156 1.07 -25.05 -4.51
CA ARG A 156 0.34 -25.64 -3.37
C ARG A 156 1.10 -25.38 -2.08
N LYS A 157 0.39 -24.95 -1.02
CA LYS A 157 1.04 -24.63 0.26
C LYS A 157 1.62 -25.88 0.90
N GLU A 158 0.98 -27.03 0.68
CA GLU A 158 1.39 -28.36 1.16
C GLU A 158 2.83 -28.70 0.75
N ASN A 159 3.27 -28.25 -0.43
CA ASN A 159 4.61 -28.48 -0.96
C ASN A 159 5.73 -27.82 -0.13
N LEU A 160 5.40 -26.86 0.73
CA LEU A 160 6.36 -26.11 1.55
C LEU A 160 6.13 -26.33 3.05
N VAL A 161 5.16 -27.15 3.45
CA VAL A 161 4.75 -27.24 4.86
C VAL A 161 5.88 -27.69 5.76
N HIS A 162 6.71 -28.62 5.29
CA HIS A 162 7.86 -29.15 6.03
C HIS A 162 8.98 -28.12 6.23
N GLN A 163 8.95 -26.97 5.54
CA GLN A 163 9.91 -25.88 5.72
C GLN A 163 9.42 -24.82 6.71
N PHE A 164 8.13 -24.80 7.08
CA PHE A 164 7.64 -23.87 8.11
C PHE A 164 8.27 -24.20 9.47
N GLY A 165 9.00 -23.23 10.03
CA GLY A 165 9.76 -23.38 11.27
C GLY A 165 11.27 -23.38 11.07
N ASN A 166 11.76 -23.50 9.82
CA ASN A 166 13.17 -23.31 9.52
C ASN A 166 13.50 -21.81 9.54
N PRO A 167 14.46 -21.33 10.36
CA PRO A 167 14.82 -19.90 10.43
C PRO A 167 15.41 -19.35 9.12
N ARG A 168 15.78 -20.23 8.17
CA ARG A 168 16.32 -19.87 6.86
C ARG A 168 15.26 -19.78 5.77
N PHE A 169 14.00 -20.08 6.09
CA PHE A 169 12.91 -20.11 5.13
C PHE A 169 11.93 -18.96 5.40
N GLU A 170 11.66 -18.17 4.36
CA GLU A 170 10.67 -17.11 4.38
C GLU A 170 9.72 -17.30 3.19
N LEU A 171 8.41 -17.15 3.43
CA LEU A 171 7.39 -17.26 2.39
C LEU A 171 6.64 -15.93 2.30
N ILE A 172 6.68 -15.33 1.12
CA ILE A 172 5.98 -14.10 0.80
C ILE A 172 4.88 -14.43 -0.21
N ARG A 173 3.62 -14.25 0.21
CA ARG A 173 2.48 -14.36 -0.71
C ARG A 173 2.40 -13.08 -1.54
N HIS A 174 2.85 -13.13 -2.78
CA HIS A 174 2.93 -11.97 -3.66
C HIS A 174 2.88 -12.37 -5.13
N ASP A 175 2.26 -11.54 -5.97
CA ASP A 175 2.25 -11.72 -7.41
C ASP A 175 3.42 -10.95 -8.04
N VAL A 176 4.26 -11.63 -8.80
CA VAL A 176 5.44 -11.00 -9.42
C VAL A 176 5.09 -9.95 -10.48
N VAL A 177 3.85 -9.89 -10.96
CA VAL A 177 3.34 -8.79 -11.81
C VAL A 177 3.35 -7.46 -11.04
N GLU A 178 3.23 -7.50 -9.71
CA GLU A 178 3.41 -6.34 -8.85
C GLU A 178 4.89 -6.21 -8.43
N PRO A 179 5.46 -4.99 -8.42
CA PRO A 179 6.86 -4.80 -8.05
C PRO A 179 7.11 -5.12 -6.57
N ILE A 180 8.18 -5.87 -6.29
CA ILE A 180 8.62 -6.21 -4.93
C ILE A 180 10.07 -5.76 -4.72
N LEU A 181 10.39 -5.35 -3.49
CA LEU A 181 11.69 -4.80 -3.12
C LEU A 181 12.33 -5.68 -2.05
N LEU A 182 13.29 -6.51 -2.45
CA LEU A 182 14.00 -7.46 -1.58
C LEU A 182 15.52 -7.28 -1.70
N GLU A 183 16.25 -7.54 -0.62
CA GLU A 183 17.72 -7.57 -0.64
C GLU A 183 18.19 -9.02 -0.80
N VAL A 184 18.73 -9.35 -1.98
CA VAL A 184 19.07 -10.72 -2.39
C VAL A 184 20.33 -10.76 -3.24
N ASP A 185 21.03 -11.89 -3.21
CA ASP A 185 22.23 -12.13 -4.02
C ASP A 185 21.90 -12.86 -5.33
N GLN A 186 20.86 -13.72 -5.31
CA GLN A 186 20.47 -14.59 -6.41
C GLN A 186 18.96 -14.65 -6.57
N ILE A 187 18.48 -14.64 -7.81
CA ILE A 187 17.07 -14.75 -8.17
C ILE A 187 16.89 -15.93 -9.12
N TYR A 188 16.14 -16.94 -8.67
CA TYR A 188 15.64 -18.03 -9.50
C TYR A 188 14.20 -17.70 -9.93
N HIS A 189 14.03 -17.33 -11.19
CA HIS A 189 12.74 -16.95 -11.74
C HIS A 189 12.01 -18.15 -12.35
N LEU A 190 11.18 -18.83 -11.55
CA LEU A 190 10.34 -19.97 -11.96
C LEU A 190 8.83 -19.63 -12.08
N ALA A 191 8.44 -18.38 -11.83
CA ALA A 191 7.03 -17.99 -11.84
C ALA A 191 6.51 -17.87 -13.27
N CYS A 192 5.86 -18.91 -13.79
CA CYS A 192 5.02 -18.87 -14.99
C CYS A 192 4.17 -20.16 -15.05
N PRO A 193 2.85 -20.09 -15.26
CA PRO A 193 2.06 -21.30 -15.46
C PRO A 193 2.49 -22.02 -16.75
N ALA A 194 2.91 -23.28 -16.65
CA ALA A 194 3.44 -24.04 -17.80
C ALA A 194 2.41 -24.98 -18.48
N SER A 195 1.33 -25.31 -17.78
CA SER A 195 0.29 -26.23 -18.27
C SER A 195 -0.67 -25.55 -19.26
N PRO A 196 -1.10 -26.24 -20.34
CA PRO A 196 -2.05 -25.71 -21.33
C PRO A 196 -3.36 -25.17 -20.79
N VAL A 197 -3.88 -25.77 -19.72
CA VAL A 197 -5.11 -25.31 -19.08
C VAL A 197 -4.90 -23.97 -18.38
N HIS A 198 -3.79 -23.82 -17.62
CA HIS A 198 -3.56 -22.64 -16.78
C HIS A 198 -2.99 -21.43 -17.53
N TYR A 199 -2.10 -21.62 -18.54
CA TYR A 199 -1.58 -20.46 -19.28
C TYR A 199 -2.61 -19.81 -20.21
N LYS A 200 -3.67 -20.54 -20.60
CA LYS A 200 -4.80 -19.95 -21.34
C LYS A 200 -5.64 -19.00 -20.46
N PHE A 201 -5.71 -19.28 -19.16
CA PHE A 201 -6.46 -18.48 -18.19
C PHE A 201 -5.67 -17.27 -17.70
N ASN A 202 -4.35 -17.42 -17.54
CA ASN A 202 -3.46 -16.34 -17.15
C ASN A 202 -2.26 -16.27 -18.12
N PRO A 203 -2.45 -15.65 -19.30
CA PRO A 203 -1.40 -15.56 -20.30
C PRO A 203 -0.27 -14.63 -19.84
N THR A 204 0.95 -15.19 -19.92
CA THR A 204 2.26 -14.51 -19.94
C THR A 204 2.68 -13.57 -18.81
N ASN A 205 3.63 -14.06 -18.02
CA ASN A 205 4.32 -13.31 -16.97
C ASN A 205 5.49 -12.42 -17.46
N VAL A 206 5.33 -11.76 -18.62
CA VAL A 206 6.38 -10.86 -19.16
C VAL A 206 6.62 -9.68 -18.23
N VAL A 207 5.53 -9.12 -17.67
CA VAL A 207 5.60 -8.04 -16.69
C VAL A 207 6.34 -8.48 -15.42
N GLY A 208 6.08 -9.70 -14.92
CA GLY A 208 6.82 -10.20 -13.77
C GLY A 208 8.29 -10.48 -14.05
N THR A 209 8.64 -10.92 -15.26
CA THR A 209 10.04 -11.03 -15.68
C THR A 209 10.72 -9.65 -15.65
N LEU A 210 10.07 -8.62 -16.19
CA LEU A 210 10.57 -7.24 -16.18
C LEU A 210 10.78 -6.71 -14.75
N ASN A 211 9.83 -6.96 -13.85
CA ASN A 211 9.94 -6.57 -12.45
C ASN A 211 11.11 -7.26 -11.74
N MET A 212 11.32 -8.56 -11.99
CA MET A 212 12.42 -9.30 -11.36
C MET A 212 13.78 -8.93 -11.94
N LEU A 213 13.87 -8.60 -13.24
CA LEU A 213 15.06 -8.00 -13.84
C LEU A 213 15.34 -6.61 -13.27
N GLY A 214 14.30 -5.80 -13.03
CA GLY A 214 14.41 -4.51 -12.34
C GLY A 214 14.91 -4.66 -10.90
N LEU A 215 14.45 -5.69 -10.19
CA LEU A 215 14.96 -6.06 -8.86
C LEU A 215 16.43 -6.47 -8.93
N ALA A 216 16.79 -7.37 -9.86
CA ALA A 216 18.17 -7.83 -10.08
C ALA A 216 19.10 -6.64 -10.35
N LYS A 217 18.67 -5.70 -11.20
CA LYS A 217 19.41 -4.46 -11.49
C LYS A 217 19.67 -3.64 -10.23
N ARG A 218 18.65 -3.46 -9.40
CA ARG A 218 18.73 -2.61 -8.21
C ARG A 218 19.72 -3.14 -7.19
N VAL A 219 19.71 -4.46 -6.96
CA VAL A 219 20.54 -5.09 -5.92
C VAL A 219 21.86 -5.66 -6.45
N GLY A 220 22.03 -5.74 -7.77
CA GLY A 220 23.17 -6.41 -8.40
C GLY A 220 23.13 -7.93 -8.28
N ALA A 221 21.93 -8.52 -8.18
CA ALA A 221 21.78 -9.97 -8.05
C ALA A 221 22.00 -10.70 -9.37
N ARG A 222 22.50 -11.94 -9.28
CA ARG A 222 22.48 -12.90 -10.40
C ARG A 222 21.05 -13.32 -10.70
N PHE A 223 20.69 -13.33 -11.98
CA PHE A 223 19.35 -13.65 -12.43
C PHE A 223 19.35 -14.93 -13.29
N LEU A 224 18.61 -15.95 -12.84
CA LEU A 224 18.34 -17.15 -13.62
C LEU A 224 16.90 -17.14 -14.11
N LEU A 225 16.74 -17.07 -15.44
CA LEU A 225 15.48 -17.24 -16.12
C LEU A 225 15.22 -18.72 -16.42
N THR A 226 14.07 -19.23 -16.02
CA THR A 226 13.58 -20.52 -16.52
C THR A 226 12.74 -20.34 -17.78
N SER A 227 13.38 -20.61 -18.91
CA SER A 227 12.73 -20.78 -20.20
C SER A 227 12.34 -22.25 -20.41
N THR A 228 11.79 -22.58 -21.56
CA THR A 228 11.33 -23.94 -21.89
C THR A 228 11.58 -24.27 -23.35
N SER A 229 11.56 -25.56 -23.70
CA SER A 229 11.65 -26.02 -25.09
C SER A 229 10.58 -25.44 -26.03
N GLU A 230 9.51 -24.84 -25.49
CA GLU A 230 8.49 -24.13 -26.26
C GLU A 230 9.05 -22.96 -27.09
N VAL A 231 10.20 -22.37 -26.71
CA VAL A 231 10.85 -21.33 -27.54
C VAL A 231 11.29 -21.84 -28.91
N TYR A 232 11.37 -23.16 -29.09
CA TYR A 232 11.68 -23.79 -30.37
C TYR A 232 10.45 -23.99 -31.26
N GLY A 233 9.22 -23.89 -30.72
CA GLY A 233 7.97 -24.10 -31.45
C GLY A 233 7.83 -25.51 -32.04
N ASP A 234 7.49 -25.59 -33.33
CA ASP A 234 7.56 -26.83 -34.13
C ASP A 234 8.89 -26.83 -34.92
N PRO A 235 9.93 -27.47 -34.36
CA PRO A 235 11.30 -27.23 -34.79
C PRO A 235 11.60 -27.88 -36.15
N LEU A 236 12.26 -27.12 -37.02
CA LEU A 236 12.79 -27.63 -38.30
C LEU A 236 14.12 -28.38 -38.14
N GLN A 237 14.80 -28.21 -36.99
CA GLN A 237 16.07 -28.85 -36.66
C GLN A 237 15.89 -29.87 -35.55
N HIS A 238 16.54 -31.03 -35.70
CA HIS A 238 16.47 -32.13 -34.74
C HIS A 238 17.79 -32.91 -34.71
N PRO A 239 18.47 -33.06 -33.55
CA PRO A 239 18.09 -32.55 -32.22
C PRO A 239 18.15 -31.01 -32.14
N GLN A 240 17.48 -30.44 -31.13
CA GLN A 240 17.42 -28.99 -30.92
C GLN A 240 18.67 -28.49 -30.19
N VAL A 241 19.49 -27.73 -30.90
CA VAL A 241 20.67 -27.03 -30.38
C VAL A 241 20.31 -25.66 -29.81
N GLU A 242 21.11 -25.12 -28.88
CA GLU A 242 20.85 -23.81 -28.27
C GLU A 242 20.95 -22.63 -29.25
N THR A 243 21.71 -22.78 -30.34
CA THR A 243 21.88 -21.76 -31.38
C THR A 243 20.67 -21.61 -32.31
N TYR A 244 19.79 -22.61 -32.35
CA TYR A 244 18.59 -22.57 -33.16
C TYR A 244 17.57 -21.56 -32.60
N TRP A 245 17.04 -20.69 -33.47
CA TRP A 245 16.12 -19.60 -33.06
C TRP A 245 14.68 -20.04 -32.81
N GLY A 246 14.28 -21.23 -33.26
CA GLY A 246 12.90 -21.73 -33.14
C GLY A 246 11.99 -21.35 -34.30
N ASN A 247 10.91 -22.13 -34.48
CA ASN A 247 9.87 -21.93 -35.48
C ASN A 247 8.51 -21.89 -34.77
N VAL A 248 8.16 -20.71 -34.27
CA VAL A 248 6.94 -20.46 -33.48
C VAL A 248 5.98 -19.63 -34.32
N ASN A 249 4.71 -20.03 -34.35
CA ASN A 249 3.63 -19.22 -34.88
C ASN A 249 3.28 -18.14 -33.85
N PRO A 250 3.37 -16.83 -34.14
CA PRO A 250 3.10 -15.77 -33.15
C PRO A 250 1.61 -15.45 -32.94
N ILE A 251 0.72 -15.92 -33.83
CA ILE A 251 -0.74 -15.66 -33.78
C ILE A 251 -1.57 -16.89 -33.41
N GLY A 252 -0.92 -18.03 -33.19
CA GLY A 252 -1.56 -19.28 -32.77
C GLY A 252 -2.12 -19.24 -31.35
N VAL A 253 -3.01 -20.18 -31.04
CA VAL A 253 -3.68 -20.26 -29.73
C VAL A 253 -2.71 -20.62 -28.59
N ARG A 254 -1.54 -21.16 -28.91
CA ARG A 254 -0.47 -21.52 -27.97
C ARG A 254 0.59 -20.43 -27.83
N SER A 255 0.60 -19.45 -28.74
CA SER A 255 1.62 -18.41 -28.85
C SER A 255 1.79 -17.57 -27.59
N CYS A 256 0.74 -17.45 -26.78
CA CYS A 256 0.85 -16.79 -25.48
C CYS A 256 2.04 -17.37 -24.69
N TYR A 257 2.12 -18.67 -24.46
CA TYR A 257 3.21 -19.23 -23.68
C TYR A 257 4.56 -19.19 -24.43
N ASP A 258 4.56 -19.56 -25.70
CA ASP A 258 5.77 -19.69 -26.53
C ASP A 258 6.48 -18.33 -26.70
N GLU A 259 5.74 -17.31 -27.15
CA GLU A 259 6.25 -15.94 -27.31
C GLU A 259 6.51 -15.26 -25.96
N GLY A 260 5.76 -15.62 -24.92
CA GLY A 260 6.03 -15.16 -23.57
C GLY A 260 7.44 -15.55 -23.09
N LYS A 261 7.86 -16.79 -23.35
CA LYS A 261 9.22 -17.26 -23.02
C LYS A 261 10.29 -16.64 -23.91
N ARG A 262 10.02 -16.49 -25.22
CA ARG A 262 10.94 -15.77 -26.13
C ARG A 262 11.14 -14.33 -25.71
N THR A 263 10.06 -13.62 -25.38
CA THR A 263 10.12 -12.24 -24.87
C THR A 263 10.92 -12.15 -23.57
N ALA A 264 10.75 -13.12 -22.66
CA ALA A 264 11.52 -13.17 -21.42
C ALA A 264 13.03 -13.39 -21.68
N GLU A 265 13.41 -14.25 -22.63
CA GLU A 265 14.81 -14.44 -23.05
C GLU A 265 15.39 -13.15 -23.64
N THR A 266 14.64 -12.49 -24.54
CA THR A 266 15.02 -11.21 -25.14
C THR A 266 15.27 -10.15 -24.08
N LEU A 267 14.31 -9.94 -23.17
CA LEU A 267 14.44 -8.96 -22.08
C LEU A 267 15.66 -9.27 -21.20
N SER A 268 15.88 -10.53 -20.86
CA SER A 268 17.01 -10.90 -20.00
C SER A 268 18.35 -10.63 -20.68
N MET A 269 18.48 -10.92 -21.97
CA MET A 269 19.70 -10.62 -22.73
C MET A 269 19.90 -9.12 -22.97
N ASP A 270 18.83 -8.33 -23.09
CA ASP A 270 18.93 -6.88 -23.19
C ASP A 270 19.42 -6.25 -21.88
N TYR A 271 18.92 -6.73 -20.73
CA TYR A 271 19.44 -6.31 -19.43
C TYR A 271 20.90 -6.71 -19.23
N HIS A 272 21.33 -7.87 -19.74
CA HIS A 272 22.74 -8.26 -19.73
C HIS A 272 23.59 -7.32 -20.60
N ARG A 273 23.21 -7.09 -21.86
CA ARG A 273 23.96 -6.25 -22.81
C ARG A 273 24.00 -4.77 -22.42
N GLY A 274 22.87 -4.22 -21.99
CA GLY A 274 22.72 -2.80 -21.70
C GLY A 274 23.14 -2.39 -20.28
N LEU A 275 23.03 -3.30 -19.30
CA LEU A 275 23.21 -2.97 -17.88
C LEU A 275 24.20 -3.88 -17.15
N GLY A 276 24.82 -4.84 -17.84
CA GLY A 276 25.86 -5.72 -17.29
C GLY A 276 25.37 -6.70 -16.22
N ILE A 277 24.07 -6.98 -16.14
CA ILE A 277 23.52 -7.94 -15.16
C ILE A 277 23.93 -9.36 -15.54
N GLU A 278 24.39 -10.14 -14.57
CA GLU A 278 24.70 -11.55 -14.80
C GLU A 278 23.41 -12.37 -14.96
N VAL A 279 23.17 -12.82 -16.19
CA VAL A 279 21.97 -13.58 -16.58
C VAL A 279 22.33 -15.01 -16.95
N ARG A 280 21.48 -15.96 -16.55
CA ARG A 280 21.52 -17.38 -16.92
C ARG A 280 20.16 -17.78 -17.48
N ILE A 281 20.13 -18.49 -18.60
CA ILE A 281 18.88 -18.93 -19.23
C ILE A 281 18.88 -20.46 -19.27
N ALA A 282 17.94 -21.07 -18.56
CA ALA A 282 17.73 -22.52 -18.62
C ALA A 282 16.56 -22.82 -19.55
N ARG A 283 16.78 -23.52 -20.66
CA ARG A 283 15.73 -24.05 -21.54
C ARG A 283 15.36 -25.45 -21.09
N ILE A 284 14.25 -25.54 -20.37
CA ILE A 284 13.79 -26.78 -19.72
C ILE A 284 12.96 -27.60 -20.70
N PHE A 285 13.31 -28.88 -20.87
CA PHE A 285 12.51 -29.86 -21.60
C PHE A 285 11.54 -30.59 -20.66
N ASN A 286 10.65 -31.44 -21.20
CA ASN A 286 9.55 -32.01 -20.42
C ASN A 286 10.06 -32.71 -19.16
N THR A 287 9.65 -32.16 -18.01
CA THR A 287 10.07 -32.64 -16.69
C THR A 287 8.89 -33.25 -15.95
N TYR A 288 9.11 -34.39 -15.29
CA TYR A 288 8.11 -35.13 -14.51
C TYR A 288 8.66 -35.55 -13.14
N GLY A 289 7.78 -35.85 -12.19
CA GLY A 289 8.15 -36.29 -10.84
C GLY A 289 7.10 -36.00 -9.76
N PRO A 290 7.42 -36.31 -8.48
CA PRO A 290 6.54 -36.06 -7.32
C PRO A 290 6.22 -34.57 -7.10
N ARG A 291 5.08 -34.24 -6.47
CA ARG A 291 4.54 -32.87 -6.27
C ARG A 291 4.05 -32.17 -7.54
N MET A 292 4.03 -32.85 -8.67
CA MET A 292 3.32 -32.40 -9.87
C MET A 292 1.81 -32.47 -9.63
N CYS A 293 1.04 -31.53 -10.16
CA CYS A 293 -0.42 -31.57 -10.02
C CYS A 293 -0.99 -32.77 -10.81
N ILE A 294 -1.99 -33.46 -10.23
CA ILE A 294 -2.62 -34.62 -10.89
C ILE A 294 -3.35 -34.18 -12.16
N ASP A 295 -4.06 -33.04 -12.10
CA ASP A 295 -4.81 -32.46 -13.21
C ASP A 295 -4.02 -31.35 -13.92
N ASP A 296 -2.70 -31.55 -14.08
CA ASP A 296 -1.81 -30.57 -14.71
C ASP A 296 -2.01 -30.46 -16.24
N GLY A 297 -2.59 -31.47 -16.88
CA GLY A 297 -2.90 -31.45 -18.32
C GLY A 297 -1.71 -31.79 -19.25
N ARG A 298 -0.51 -32.05 -18.70
CA ARG A 298 0.64 -32.59 -19.45
C ARG A 298 0.50 -34.11 -19.67
N VAL A 299 1.16 -34.64 -20.70
CA VAL A 299 0.98 -36.05 -21.15
C VAL A 299 1.27 -37.08 -20.04
N VAL A 300 2.40 -36.95 -19.33
CA VAL A 300 2.78 -37.91 -18.27
C VAL A 300 1.78 -37.88 -17.10
N SER A 301 1.35 -36.69 -16.65
CA SER A 301 0.36 -36.59 -15.58
C SER A 301 -1.00 -37.14 -16.01
N ASN A 302 -1.44 -36.86 -17.25
CA ASN A 302 -2.73 -37.34 -17.75
C ASN A 302 -2.75 -38.87 -17.84
N PHE A 303 -1.70 -39.51 -18.37
CA PHE A 303 -1.65 -40.97 -18.43
C PHE A 303 -1.62 -41.60 -17.04
N VAL A 304 -0.83 -41.05 -16.11
CA VAL A 304 -0.78 -41.56 -14.73
C VAL A 304 -2.14 -41.36 -14.03
N ALA A 305 -2.78 -40.20 -14.21
CA ALA A 305 -4.08 -39.91 -13.62
C ALA A 305 -5.20 -40.79 -14.20
N GLN A 306 -5.24 -40.97 -15.53
CA GLN A 306 -6.18 -41.85 -16.22
C GLN A 306 -6.00 -43.30 -15.76
N ALA A 307 -4.76 -43.81 -15.71
CA ALA A 307 -4.47 -45.15 -15.23
C ALA A 307 -4.90 -45.34 -13.76
N LEU A 308 -4.65 -44.36 -12.88
CA LEU A 308 -5.10 -44.42 -11.48
C LEU A 308 -6.62 -44.33 -11.32
N ARG A 309 -7.31 -43.60 -12.20
CA ARG A 309 -8.78 -43.49 -12.24
C ARG A 309 -9.47 -44.64 -12.97
N LYS A 310 -8.70 -45.56 -13.58
CA LYS A 310 -9.19 -46.63 -14.46
C LYS A 310 -9.92 -46.12 -15.72
N GLU A 311 -9.50 -44.97 -16.22
CA GLU A 311 -9.94 -44.40 -17.48
C GLU A 311 -9.02 -44.86 -18.64
N PRO A 312 -9.49 -44.90 -19.89
CA PRO A 312 -8.64 -45.17 -21.04
C PRO A 312 -7.51 -44.12 -21.20
N LEU A 313 -6.32 -44.58 -21.59
CA LEU A 313 -5.17 -43.72 -21.89
C LEU A 313 -5.39 -43.03 -23.23
N THR A 314 -5.55 -41.71 -23.24
CA THR A 314 -5.87 -40.95 -24.46
C THR A 314 -4.62 -40.51 -25.22
N VAL A 315 -4.34 -41.14 -26.36
CA VAL A 315 -3.24 -40.77 -27.27
C VAL A 315 -3.81 -39.90 -28.40
N TYR A 316 -3.22 -38.73 -28.62
CA TYR A 316 -3.63 -37.84 -29.70
C TYR A 316 -2.88 -38.17 -31.00
N GLY A 317 -3.58 -38.17 -32.14
CA GLY A 317 -3.05 -38.55 -33.46
C GLY A 317 -2.67 -40.04 -33.52
N ASP A 318 -1.62 -40.36 -34.29
CA ASP A 318 -1.15 -41.75 -34.50
C ASP A 318 -0.19 -42.24 -33.40
N GLY A 319 0.12 -41.42 -32.38
CA GLY A 319 1.04 -41.77 -31.28
C GLY A 319 2.53 -41.80 -31.63
N LYS A 320 2.90 -41.50 -32.88
CA LYS A 320 4.29 -41.49 -33.40
C LYS A 320 5.09 -40.24 -33.03
N GLN A 321 4.44 -39.22 -32.49
CA GLN A 321 5.10 -38.00 -32.04
C GLN A 321 6.05 -38.31 -30.88
N THR A 322 7.23 -37.70 -30.93
CA THR A 322 8.32 -38.01 -30.01
C THR A 322 8.59 -36.89 -29.03
N ARG A 323 8.90 -37.26 -27.79
CA ARG A 323 9.30 -36.34 -26.72
C ARG A 323 10.41 -36.94 -25.86
N SER A 324 11.22 -36.07 -25.30
CA SER A 324 12.20 -36.38 -24.26
C SER A 324 11.62 -36.11 -22.88
N PHE A 325 11.92 -36.96 -21.90
CA PHE A 325 11.43 -36.82 -20.52
C PHE A 325 12.59 -36.83 -19.52
N GLN A 326 12.61 -35.82 -18.65
CA GLN A 326 13.62 -35.65 -17.61
C GLN A 326 12.98 -35.72 -16.21
N TYR A 327 13.69 -36.32 -15.26
CA TYR A 327 13.24 -36.36 -13.88
C TYR A 327 13.59 -35.08 -13.12
N VAL A 328 12.72 -34.67 -12.18
CA VAL A 328 12.84 -33.36 -11.49
C VAL A 328 14.13 -33.16 -10.70
N SER A 329 14.71 -34.21 -10.10
CA SER A 329 15.96 -34.06 -9.35
C SER A 329 17.13 -33.64 -10.24
N ASP A 330 17.17 -34.20 -11.46
CA ASP A 330 18.22 -33.92 -12.44
C ASP A 330 18.09 -32.49 -12.96
N LEU A 331 16.84 -32.00 -13.12
CA LEU A 331 16.59 -30.60 -13.46
C LEU A 331 17.09 -29.64 -12.39
N VAL A 332 16.74 -29.90 -11.12
CA VAL A 332 17.15 -29.03 -10.01
C VAL A 332 18.67 -28.97 -9.89
N GLU A 333 19.35 -30.10 -10.07
CA GLU A 333 20.82 -30.13 -10.12
C GLU A 333 21.37 -29.27 -11.27
N GLY A 334 20.79 -29.37 -12.47
CA GLY A 334 21.18 -28.56 -13.62
C GLY A 334 20.98 -27.07 -13.39
N LEU A 335 19.86 -26.67 -12.78
CA LEU A 335 19.57 -25.26 -12.43
C LEU A 335 20.58 -24.69 -11.43
N MET A 336 20.93 -25.46 -10.39
CA MET A 336 21.91 -25.03 -9.39
C MET A 336 23.29 -24.86 -10.01
N ARG A 337 23.75 -25.81 -10.82
CA ARG A 337 25.05 -25.72 -11.51
C ARG A 337 25.10 -24.58 -12.51
N LEU A 338 24.01 -24.35 -13.24
CA LEU A 338 23.93 -23.22 -14.18
C LEU A 338 24.02 -21.86 -13.46
N MET A 339 23.42 -21.73 -12.28
CA MET A 339 23.50 -20.49 -11.49
C MET A 339 24.91 -20.24 -10.94
N GLU A 340 25.62 -21.31 -10.59
CA GLU A 340 27.00 -21.27 -10.09
C GLU A 340 28.01 -21.01 -11.21
N GLY A 341 27.74 -21.51 -12.42
CA GLY A 341 28.61 -21.35 -13.59
C GLY A 341 28.78 -19.91 -14.06
N GLU A 342 29.89 -19.64 -14.76
CA GLU A 342 30.27 -18.30 -15.25
C GLU A 342 29.69 -17.97 -16.63
N HIS A 343 29.21 -18.97 -17.36
CA HIS A 343 28.78 -18.82 -18.75
C HIS A 343 27.41 -18.14 -18.88
N VAL A 344 27.36 -17.11 -19.72
CA VAL A 344 26.13 -16.39 -20.07
C VAL A 344 25.46 -17.06 -21.27
N GLY A 345 24.13 -17.05 -21.27
CA GLY A 345 23.30 -17.48 -22.41
C GLY A 345 22.43 -18.70 -22.11
N PRO A 346 21.75 -19.24 -23.15
CA PRO A 346 20.87 -20.39 -23.00
C PRO A 346 21.65 -21.70 -22.88
N PHE A 347 21.10 -22.59 -22.05
CA PHE A 347 21.52 -23.98 -21.88
C PHE A 347 20.30 -24.88 -21.93
N ASN A 348 20.38 -25.96 -22.72
CA ASN A 348 19.36 -26.99 -22.76
C ASN A 348 19.50 -27.92 -21.55
N LEU A 349 18.47 -27.95 -20.71
CA LEU A 349 18.36 -28.91 -19.61
C LEU A 349 17.25 -29.90 -19.98
N GLY A 350 17.67 -31.06 -20.48
CA GLY A 350 16.78 -32.09 -20.98
C GLY A 350 17.44 -33.48 -21.00
N ASN A 351 16.66 -34.50 -21.33
CA ASN A 351 17.15 -35.85 -21.54
C ASN A 351 17.29 -36.15 -23.04
N PRO A 352 18.45 -36.57 -23.56
CA PRO A 352 18.60 -36.93 -24.97
C PRO A 352 17.86 -38.22 -25.35
N GLY A 353 17.39 -39.01 -24.37
CA GLY A 353 16.52 -40.16 -24.58
C GLY A 353 15.13 -39.75 -25.04
N GLU A 354 14.78 -40.16 -26.26
CA GLU A 354 13.54 -39.83 -26.93
C GLU A 354 12.57 -41.02 -26.91
N PHE A 355 11.28 -40.74 -26.67
CA PHE A 355 10.22 -41.75 -26.58
C PHE A 355 9.04 -41.32 -27.45
N THR A 356 8.38 -42.28 -28.10
CA THR A 356 7.07 -42.05 -28.73
C THR A 356 5.97 -41.96 -27.67
N MET A 357 4.84 -41.34 -28.00
CA MET A 357 3.70 -41.28 -27.07
C MET A 357 3.11 -42.67 -26.81
N LEU A 358 3.19 -43.55 -27.81
CA LEU A 358 2.75 -44.93 -27.68
C LEU A 358 3.67 -45.73 -26.74
N GLU A 359 4.99 -45.61 -26.87
CA GLU A 359 5.95 -46.21 -25.93
C GLU A 359 5.73 -45.70 -24.50
N LEU A 360 5.48 -44.39 -24.34
CA LEU A 360 5.17 -43.83 -23.02
C LEU A 360 3.89 -44.43 -22.44
N ALA A 361 2.82 -44.53 -23.24
CA ALA A 361 1.55 -45.12 -22.79
C ALA A 361 1.74 -46.59 -22.37
N GLN A 362 2.51 -47.37 -23.13
CA GLN A 362 2.86 -48.75 -22.80
C GLN A 362 3.66 -48.85 -21.50
N VAL A 363 4.66 -47.98 -21.29
CA VAL A 363 5.43 -47.96 -20.03
C VAL A 363 4.54 -47.61 -18.84
N VAL A 364 3.58 -46.69 -19.00
CA VAL A 364 2.61 -46.36 -17.93
C VAL A 364 1.67 -47.54 -17.66
N GLN A 365 1.21 -48.21 -18.72
CA GLN A 365 0.37 -49.42 -18.63
C GLN A 365 1.11 -50.55 -17.89
N GLU A 366 2.38 -50.81 -18.20
CA GLU A 366 3.22 -51.78 -17.51
C GLU A 366 3.38 -51.49 -16.00
N VAL A 367 3.50 -50.20 -15.63
CA VAL A 367 3.85 -49.79 -14.26
C VAL A 367 2.63 -49.64 -13.35
N ILE A 368 1.46 -49.25 -13.88
CA ILE A 368 0.29 -48.89 -13.07
C ILE A 368 -0.85 -49.91 -13.20
N ASP A 369 -1.33 -50.14 -14.42
CA ASP A 369 -2.45 -51.03 -14.70
C ASP A 369 -2.26 -51.71 -16.07
N PRO A 370 -1.87 -52.99 -16.10
CA PRO A 370 -1.70 -53.75 -17.34
C PRO A 370 -2.97 -53.82 -18.20
N ASN A 371 -4.16 -53.61 -17.61
CA ASN A 371 -5.44 -53.70 -18.30
C ASN A 371 -5.95 -52.37 -18.88
N ALA A 372 -5.20 -51.27 -18.74
CA ALA A 372 -5.62 -49.97 -19.24
C ALA A 372 -5.76 -49.97 -20.77
N LYS A 373 -6.93 -49.54 -21.28
CA LYS A 373 -7.18 -49.43 -22.72
C LYS A 373 -6.57 -48.15 -23.27
N ILE A 374 -6.00 -48.18 -24.47
CA ILE A 374 -5.49 -46.99 -25.18
C ILE A 374 -6.55 -46.53 -26.19
N GLU A 375 -6.93 -45.25 -26.14
CA GLU A 375 -7.91 -44.63 -27.04
C GLU A 375 -7.23 -43.52 -27.87
N PHE A 376 -7.50 -43.47 -29.17
CA PHE A 376 -6.94 -42.47 -30.07
C PHE A 376 -7.92 -41.30 -30.30
N LYS A 377 -7.43 -40.06 -30.20
CA LYS A 377 -8.20 -38.82 -30.43
C LYS A 377 -7.55 -37.94 -31.49
N ALA A 378 -8.32 -37.03 -32.11
CA ALA A 378 -7.81 -36.09 -33.11
C ALA A 378 -6.70 -35.18 -32.52
N ASN A 379 -5.66 -34.89 -33.31
CA ASN A 379 -4.51 -34.12 -32.84
C ASN A 379 -4.89 -32.67 -32.49
N THR A 380 -4.17 -32.07 -31.54
CA THR A 380 -4.36 -30.65 -31.19
C THR A 380 -3.59 -29.78 -32.18
N GLU A 381 -4.20 -28.68 -32.63
CA GLU A 381 -3.54 -27.70 -33.51
C GLU A 381 -2.23 -27.16 -32.88
N ASP A 382 -1.21 -26.97 -33.71
CA ASP A 382 0.13 -26.50 -33.33
C ASP A 382 0.86 -27.34 -32.25
N ASP A 383 0.51 -28.64 -32.08
CA ASP A 383 1.33 -29.54 -31.25
C ASP A 383 2.57 -30.04 -32.03
N PRO A 384 3.79 -29.89 -31.48
CA PRO A 384 5.00 -30.16 -32.23
C PRO A 384 5.19 -31.65 -32.51
N HIS A 385 5.86 -31.99 -33.60
CA HIS A 385 5.98 -33.41 -33.97
C HIS A 385 7.13 -34.11 -33.23
N LYS A 386 8.26 -33.41 -33.03
CA LYS A 386 9.49 -33.99 -32.46
C LYS A 386 10.17 -33.03 -31.49
N ARG A 387 10.60 -33.52 -30.33
CA ARG A 387 11.37 -32.73 -29.35
C ARG A 387 12.47 -33.56 -28.66
N ARG A 388 13.71 -33.26 -28.99
CA ARG A 388 14.91 -33.85 -28.41
C ARG A 388 16.00 -32.78 -28.21
N PRO A 389 16.45 -32.56 -26.97
CA PRO A 389 17.52 -31.61 -26.67
C PRO A 389 18.87 -32.14 -27.16
N ASP A 390 19.71 -31.27 -27.69
CA ASP A 390 21.15 -31.45 -27.62
C ASP A 390 21.66 -30.88 -26.29
N ILE A 391 22.38 -31.69 -25.52
CA ILE A 391 22.92 -31.34 -24.18
C ILE A 391 24.44 -31.30 -24.15
N SER A 392 25.10 -31.33 -25.32
CA SER A 392 26.58 -31.32 -25.43
C SER A 392 27.19 -30.15 -24.66
N LYS A 393 26.59 -28.96 -24.79
CA LYS A 393 27.01 -27.74 -24.08
C LYS A 393 26.88 -27.85 -22.55
N ALA A 394 25.82 -28.47 -22.05
CA ALA A 394 25.61 -28.66 -20.61
C ALA A 394 26.60 -29.70 -20.03
N LYS A 395 26.95 -30.73 -20.81
CA LYS A 395 27.97 -31.72 -20.42
C LYS A 395 29.36 -31.09 -20.32
N GLU A 396 29.76 -30.35 -21.34
CA GLU A 396 31.10 -29.74 -21.41
C GLU A 396 31.30 -28.63 -20.37
N LEU A 397 30.34 -27.72 -20.23
CA LEU A 397 30.52 -26.51 -19.43
C LEU A 397 29.99 -26.63 -17.99
N LEU A 398 28.97 -27.46 -17.73
CA LEU A 398 28.38 -27.64 -16.39
C LEU A 398 28.72 -29.00 -15.75
N GLY A 399 29.35 -29.90 -16.50
CA GLY A 399 29.59 -31.29 -16.08
C GLY A 399 28.29 -32.03 -15.76
N TRP A 400 27.17 -31.62 -16.35
CA TRP A 400 25.82 -32.08 -15.98
C TRP A 400 25.24 -33.03 -17.03
N GLU A 401 24.66 -34.14 -16.57
CA GLU A 401 23.87 -35.06 -17.38
C GLU A 401 22.74 -35.71 -16.55
N PRO A 402 21.61 -36.09 -17.17
CA PRO A 402 20.52 -36.75 -16.48
C PRO A 402 20.87 -38.20 -16.12
N VAL A 403 20.54 -38.62 -14.90
CA VAL A 403 20.93 -39.92 -14.34
C VAL A 403 19.70 -40.82 -14.13
N VAL A 404 18.53 -40.23 -13.90
CA VAL A 404 17.31 -40.98 -13.60
C VAL A 404 16.55 -41.31 -14.87
N SER A 405 16.46 -42.60 -15.19
CA SER A 405 15.67 -43.09 -16.32
C SER A 405 14.16 -43.05 -16.05
N LEU A 406 13.36 -42.99 -17.13
CA LEU A 406 11.89 -42.97 -17.06
C LEU A 406 11.31 -44.12 -16.24
N ARG A 407 11.81 -45.34 -16.45
CA ARG A 407 11.39 -46.55 -15.73
C ARG A 407 11.67 -46.48 -14.21
N LYS A 408 12.70 -45.75 -13.77
CA LYS A 408 13.02 -45.56 -12.35
C LYS A 408 12.24 -44.41 -11.71
N GLY A 409 12.03 -43.32 -12.44
CA GLY A 409 11.35 -42.12 -11.93
C GLY A 409 9.82 -42.27 -11.84
N LEU A 410 9.20 -43.01 -12.76
CA LEU A 410 7.74 -43.14 -12.84
C LEU A 410 7.11 -43.76 -11.57
N PRO A 411 7.64 -44.86 -10.99
CA PRO A 411 7.09 -45.42 -9.74
C PRO A 411 7.07 -44.43 -8.56
N LEU A 412 8.08 -43.55 -8.46
CA LEU A 412 8.16 -42.53 -7.41
C LEU A 412 7.02 -41.51 -7.56
N MET A 413 6.76 -41.05 -8.79
CA MET A 413 5.64 -40.16 -9.09
C MET A 413 4.28 -40.83 -8.79
N VAL A 414 4.12 -42.10 -9.15
CA VAL A 414 2.89 -42.87 -8.86
C VAL A 414 2.64 -43.01 -7.36
N SER A 415 3.68 -43.28 -6.59
CA SER A 415 3.56 -43.39 -5.12
C SER A 415 3.07 -42.10 -4.48
N ASP A 416 3.58 -40.95 -4.94
CA ASP A 416 3.16 -39.62 -4.50
C ASP A 416 1.71 -39.32 -4.89
N PHE A 417 1.32 -39.62 -6.13
CA PHE A 417 -0.07 -39.41 -6.60
C PHE A 417 -1.08 -40.27 -5.83
N ARG A 418 -0.72 -41.50 -5.47
CA ARG A 418 -1.54 -42.36 -4.59
C ARG A 418 -1.70 -41.76 -3.19
N GLN A 419 -0.62 -41.23 -2.60
CA GLN A 419 -0.69 -40.56 -1.30
C GLN A 419 -1.56 -39.30 -1.33
N GLN A 420 -1.44 -38.49 -2.40
CA GLN A 420 -2.29 -37.31 -2.58
C GLN A 420 -3.78 -37.68 -2.74
N ALA A 421 -4.09 -38.76 -3.47
CA ALA A 421 -5.46 -39.26 -3.61
C ALA A 421 -6.05 -39.75 -2.27
N ILE A 422 -5.27 -40.43 -1.44
CA ILE A 422 -5.69 -40.91 -0.11
C ILE A 422 -5.88 -39.73 0.88
N CYS A 423 -4.99 -38.75 0.86
CA CYS A 423 -5.06 -37.57 1.73
C CYS A 423 -6.29 -36.69 1.42
N GLY A 424 -6.67 -36.58 0.14
CA GLY A 424 -7.90 -35.89 -0.28
C GLY A 424 -9.19 -36.51 0.28
N ILE A 425 -9.21 -37.82 0.51
CA ILE A 425 -10.36 -38.53 1.11
C ILE A 425 -10.42 -38.30 2.63
N PHE A 426 -9.28 -38.26 3.31
CA PHE A 426 -9.23 -38.05 4.77
C PHE A 426 -9.57 -36.61 5.17
N LEU A 427 -9.10 -35.60 4.42
CA LEU A 427 -9.40 -34.18 4.72
C LEU A 427 -10.89 -33.85 4.62
N PHE A 428 -11.64 -34.55 3.77
CA PHE A 428 -13.10 -34.38 3.64
C PHE A 428 -13.88 -34.91 4.85
N SER A 429 -13.30 -35.77 5.69
CA SER A 429 -14.03 -36.38 6.83
C SER A 429 -13.81 -35.68 8.18
N THR A 430 -12.71 -34.93 8.36
CA THR A 430 -12.28 -34.44 9.68
C THR A 430 -12.36 -32.94 9.94
N LEU A 431 -12.79 -32.11 8.98
CA LEU A 431 -12.89 -30.65 9.16
C LEU A 431 -14.23 -30.06 8.68
N ILE A 432 -15.34 -30.49 9.30
CA ILE A 432 -16.58 -29.71 9.36
C ILE A 432 -17.21 -29.90 10.75
N PRO A 433 -17.16 -28.91 11.67
CA PRO A 433 -18.09 -28.86 12.77
C PRO A 433 -19.48 -28.52 12.22
N LYS A 434 -20.48 -29.31 12.61
CA LYS A 434 -21.89 -29.15 12.26
C LYS A 434 -22.39 -27.75 12.64
N THR A 435 -22.55 -26.87 11.66
CA THR A 435 -23.48 -25.74 11.72
C THR A 435 -24.38 -25.81 10.48
N THR A 436 -25.67 -25.73 10.76
CA THR A 436 -26.81 -25.94 9.86
C THR A 436 -26.89 -24.89 8.75
N GLU A 437 -26.60 -25.29 7.52
CA GLU A 437 -27.22 -24.73 6.31
C GLU A 437 -27.63 -25.90 5.40
N LYS A 438 -28.92 -25.95 5.05
CA LYS A 438 -29.47 -26.92 4.11
C LYS A 438 -29.04 -26.56 2.68
N PRO A 439 -28.61 -27.51 1.85
CA PRO A 439 -28.43 -27.31 0.42
C PRO A 439 -29.80 -27.23 -0.29
N LEU A 440 -29.95 -26.27 -1.21
CA LEU A 440 -31.06 -26.19 -2.15
C LEU A 440 -31.02 -27.41 -3.08
N SER A 441 -31.90 -28.39 -2.82
CA SER A 441 -32.14 -29.53 -3.70
C SER A 441 -33.16 -29.19 -4.79
N ALA A 442 -32.90 -29.69 -5.99
CA ALA A 442 -33.87 -29.85 -7.05
C ALA A 442 -35.19 -30.48 -6.55
N TYR A 443 -36.32 -29.98 -7.05
CA TYR A 443 -37.61 -30.67 -7.00
C TYR A 443 -38.28 -30.61 -8.36
N HIS A 444 -38.43 -31.79 -8.97
CA HIS A 444 -39.59 -32.13 -9.78
C HIS A 444 -40.86 -32.03 -8.93
N LEU A 445 -41.97 -31.55 -9.49
CA LEU A 445 -43.30 -32.11 -9.22
C LEU A 445 -44.32 -31.71 -10.30
N SER A 446 -45.09 -32.73 -10.67
CA SER A 446 -46.12 -32.87 -11.69
C SER A 446 -47.48 -32.26 -11.33
N SER A 447 -48.28 -31.88 -12.33
CA SER A 447 -49.74 -32.12 -12.34
C SER A 447 -50.33 -32.16 -13.77
N SER A 448 -51.12 -33.21 -14.02
CA SER A 448 -52.08 -33.44 -15.12
C SER A 448 -53.35 -32.58 -14.91
N SER A 449 -54.25 -32.22 -15.84
CA SER A 449 -54.69 -32.75 -17.14
C SER A 449 -55.68 -31.75 -17.82
N SER A 450 -55.73 -31.78 -19.17
CA SER A 450 -56.95 -31.81 -20.03
C SER A 450 -57.07 -30.74 -21.15
N ALA A 451 -57.38 -31.27 -22.34
CA ALA A 451 -57.90 -30.67 -23.58
C ALA A 451 -56.89 -30.15 -24.64
N ALA A 452 -56.78 -30.95 -25.72
CA ALA A 452 -56.19 -30.65 -27.04
C ALA A 452 -57.20 -29.87 -27.95
N PRO A 453 -56.95 -29.58 -29.26
CA PRO A 453 -55.74 -29.76 -30.08
C PRO A 453 -55.32 -28.52 -30.92
N ALA A 454 -54.20 -28.66 -31.66
CA ALA A 454 -53.56 -27.71 -32.59
C ALA A 454 -54.44 -27.24 -33.77
N PRO A 455 -54.01 -26.24 -34.59
CA PRO A 455 -53.11 -26.54 -35.72
C PRO A 455 -52.08 -25.46 -36.14
N ASP A 456 -51.02 -25.96 -36.80
CA ASP A 456 -50.23 -25.40 -37.93
C ASP A 456 -49.84 -23.91 -38.03
N ALA A 457 -48.52 -23.64 -38.04
CA ALA A 457 -47.87 -22.82 -39.09
C ALA A 457 -46.32 -22.89 -39.07
N SER A 458 -45.76 -23.02 -40.27
CA SER A 458 -44.36 -23.14 -40.73
C SER A 458 -43.35 -22.04 -40.32
N PRO A 459 -42.02 -22.26 -40.50
CA PRO A 459 -40.99 -21.33 -40.04
C PRO A 459 -40.72 -20.21 -41.07
N LYS A 460 -41.20 -19.01 -40.76
CA LYS A 460 -40.70 -17.75 -41.31
C LYS A 460 -40.62 -16.76 -40.16
N ASN A 461 -39.40 -16.44 -39.72
CA ASN A 461 -38.98 -15.19 -39.05
C ASN A 461 -37.67 -15.39 -38.24
N PHE A 462 -36.63 -15.88 -38.90
CA PHE A 462 -35.25 -15.77 -38.41
C PHE A 462 -34.29 -15.34 -39.53
N ILE A 463 -34.78 -14.50 -40.47
CA ILE A 463 -33.96 -13.78 -41.44
C ILE A 463 -34.63 -12.41 -41.68
N GLN A 464 -34.61 -11.54 -40.67
CA GLN A 464 -34.82 -10.10 -40.85
C GLN A 464 -34.30 -9.33 -39.63
N GLY A 465 -32.99 -9.45 -39.39
CA GLY A 465 -32.27 -8.66 -38.39
C GLY A 465 -30.84 -8.32 -38.81
N LEU A 466 -30.48 -8.59 -40.07
CA LEU A 466 -29.12 -8.44 -40.61
C LEU A 466 -29.05 -7.57 -41.89
N SER A 467 -30.10 -6.78 -42.17
CA SER A 467 -30.17 -5.90 -43.35
C SER A 467 -30.06 -4.40 -43.04
N THR A 468 -29.70 -4.00 -41.81
CA THR A 468 -29.66 -2.58 -41.41
C THR A 468 -28.31 -2.11 -40.86
N ALA A 469 -27.26 -2.93 -40.96
CA ALA A 469 -25.91 -2.57 -40.52
C ALA A 469 -24.97 -2.16 -41.68
N ASN A 470 -25.35 -2.38 -42.94
CA ASN A 470 -24.47 -2.13 -44.11
C ASN A 470 -24.70 -0.82 -44.87
N ASN A 471 -25.57 0.08 -44.39
CA ASN A 471 -25.88 1.35 -45.09
C ASN A 471 -25.51 2.63 -44.31
N ARG A 472 -24.60 2.56 -43.33
CA ARG A 472 -24.07 3.75 -42.62
C ARG A 472 -22.61 4.09 -42.94
N PHE A 473 -22.00 3.41 -43.91
CA PHE A 473 -20.61 3.65 -44.30
C PHE A 473 -20.43 4.37 -45.66
N SER A 474 -21.51 4.76 -46.35
CA SER A 474 -21.42 5.36 -47.69
C SER A 474 -21.71 6.87 -47.80
N ASN A 475 -22.00 7.58 -46.71
CA ASN A 475 -22.35 9.02 -46.74
C ASN A 475 -21.39 9.91 -45.92
N PHE A 476 -20.09 9.58 -45.90
CA PHE A 476 -19.05 10.40 -45.26
C PHE A 476 -18.03 10.96 -46.27
N VAL A 477 -18.50 11.26 -47.49
CA VAL A 477 -17.75 12.08 -48.44
C VAL A 477 -18.71 13.14 -48.97
N SER A 478 -18.30 14.41 -48.80
CA SER A 478 -18.97 15.66 -49.19
C SER A 478 -20.00 16.24 -48.20
N GLY A 479 -19.67 17.42 -47.65
CA GLY A 479 -20.61 18.28 -46.93
C GLY A 479 -19.98 19.08 -45.79
N HIS A 480 -19.54 20.30 -46.08
CA HIS A 480 -19.12 21.30 -45.08
C HIS A 480 -20.23 21.55 -44.05
N ILE A 481 -19.95 21.29 -42.76
CA ILE A 481 -20.77 21.73 -41.63
C ILE A 481 -20.16 23.03 -41.08
N SER A 482 -20.96 24.07 -40.92
CA SER A 482 -20.52 25.39 -40.48
C SER A 482 -20.24 25.43 -38.97
N HIS A 483 -19.24 26.23 -38.58
CA HIS A 483 -18.72 26.38 -37.21
C HIS A 483 -19.77 26.81 -36.16
N GLN A 484 -20.92 27.35 -36.60
CA GLN A 484 -22.04 27.74 -35.74
C GLN A 484 -22.90 26.55 -35.29
N GLN A 485 -23.05 25.51 -36.14
CA GLN A 485 -23.81 24.31 -35.78
C GLN A 485 -23.04 23.40 -34.81
N LEU A 486 -21.70 23.47 -34.81
CA LEU A 486 -20.86 22.80 -33.81
C LEU A 486 -20.98 23.46 -32.44
N LEU A 487 -21.03 24.80 -32.37
CA LEU A 487 -21.21 25.53 -31.10
C LEU A 487 -22.60 25.30 -30.49
N GLU A 488 -23.66 25.24 -31.30
CA GLU A 488 -25.01 24.89 -30.83
C GLU A 488 -25.15 23.40 -30.45
N ALA A 489 -24.38 22.50 -31.09
CA ALA A 489 -24.32 21.10 -30.70
C ALA A 489 -23.50 20.89 -29.42
N GLU A 490 -22.44 21.66 -29.19
CA GLU A 490 -21.63 21.65 -27.96
C GLU A 490 -22.39 22.26 -26.77
N GLU A 491 -23.15 23.34 -26.94
CA GLU A 491 -24.02 23.90 -25.89
C GLU A 491 -25.15 22.92 -25.50
N ASN A 492 -25.70 22.17 -26.46
CA ASN A 492 -26.73 21.17 -26.19
C ASN A 492 -26.16 19.87 -25.57
N HIS A 493 -24.91 19.50 -25.87
CA HIS A 493 -24.23 18.39 -25.20
C HIS A 493 -23.87 18.72 -23.74
N PHE A 494 -23.59 19.99 -23.41
CA PHE A 494 -23.32 20.42 -22.03
C PHE A 494 -24.57 20.44 -21.14
N ARG A 495 -25.77 20.61 -21.71
CA ARG A 495 -27.04 20.62 -20.95
C ARG A 495 -27.60 19.23 -20.62
N THR A 496 -27.12 18.18 -21.27
CA THR A 496 -27.71 16.82 -21.18
C THR A 496 -26.72 15.74 -20.69
N GLY A 497 -25.58 16.15 -20.13
CA GLY A 497 -24.51 15.29 -19.66
C GLY A 497 -24.55 14.92 -18.16
N THR A 498 -25.69 14.92 -17.48
CA THR A 498 -25.78 14.33 -16.13
C THR A 498 -25.81 12.81 -16.26
N MET A 499 -24.64 12.16 -16.26
CA MET A 499 -24.56 10.73 -15.91
C MET A 499 -24.96 10.56 -14.43
N SER A 500 -26.28 10.55 -14.18
CA SER A 500 -26.87 10.26 -12.88
C SER A 500 -26.42 8.85 -12.48
N ARG A 501 -25.51 8.76 -11.49
CA ARG A 501 -25.17 7.48 -10.86
C ARG A 501 -26.46 6.90 -10.29
N LYS A 502 -26.89 5.73 -10.82
CA LYS A 502 -28.09 5.01 -10.40
C LYS A 502 -28.14 4.94 -8.85
N GLY A 503 -29.12 5.60 -8.23
CA GLY A 503 -29.42 5.49 -6.80
C GLY A 503 -29.07 6.68 -5.89
N LEU A 504 -28.56 7.81 -6.43
CA LEU A 504 -28.38 9.06 -5.67
C LEU A 504 -29.45 10.09 -6.03
N MET A 505 -29.92 10.88 -5.07
CA MET A 505 -30.87 11.97 -5.33
C MET A 505 -30.25 13.08 -6.18
N GLU A 506 -31.00 13.66 -7.11
CA GLU A 506 -30.54 14.74 -7.99
C GLU A 506 -30.66 16.12 -7.32
N GLN A 507 -29.74 17.02 -7.65
CA GLN A 507 -29.74 18.40 -7.17
C GLN A 507 -30.13 19.33 -8.32
N ASP A 508 -31.25 20.04 -8.18
CA ASP A 508 -31.72 21.01 -9.18
C ASP A 508 -31.51 22.45 -8.69
N LEU A 509 -30.75 23.26 -9.45
CA LEU A 509 -30.55 24.68 -9.10
C LEU A 509 -31.84 25.50 -9.17
N GLY A 510 -32.77 25.13 -10.06
CA GLY A 510 -34.04 25.87 -10.25
C GLY A 510 -35.07 25.67 -9.13
N LYS A 511 -34.96 24.59 -8.35
CA LYS A 511 -35.85 24.29 -7.20
C LYS A 511 -35.23 24.69 -5.86
N LEU A 512 -34.02 25.24 -5.87
CA LEU A 512 -33.24 25.51 -4.67
C LEU A 512 -33.80 26.70 -3.89
N ASP A 513 -34.41 26.42 -2.73
CA ASP A 513 -34.77 27.44 -1.74
C ASP A 513 -33.82 27.38 -0.54
N VAL A 514 -32.88 28.34 -0.48
CA VAL A 514 -31.81 28.36 0.55
C VAL A 514 -32.37 28.52 1.96
N THR A 515 -33.57 29.09 2.12
CA THR A 515 -34.18 29.33 3.44
C THR A 515 -34.74 28.07 4.10
N LYS A 516 -35.08 27.05 3.30
CA LYS A 516 -35.66 25.77 3.77
C LYS A 516 -34.64 24.65 3.83
N LEU A 517 -33.40 24.90 3.41
CA LEU A 517 -32.32 23.91 3.43
C LEU A 517 -31.89 23.61 4.86
N HIS A 518 -31.75 22.32 5.15
CA HIS A 518 -31.17 21.81 6.38
C HIS A 518 -30.02 20.86 6.01
N PRO A 519 -28.97 20.70 6.85
CA PRO A 519 -27.89 19.72 6.56
C PRO A 519 -28.39 18.29 6.32
N LEU A 520 -29.53 17.92 6.91
CA LEU A 520 -30.13 16.59 6.78
C LEU A 520 -31.12 16.48 5.60
N SER A 521 -31.27 17.52 4.79
CA SER A 521 -32.11 17.45 3.59
C SER A 521 -31.62 16.30 2.68
N PRO A 522 -32.52 15.43 2.19
CA PRO A 522 -32.15 14.25 1.39
C PRO A 522 -31.22 14.55 0.20
N GLU A 523 -31.47 15.66 -0.50
CA GLU A 523 -30.67 16.14 -1.63
C GLU A 523 -29.21 16.48 -1.26
N VAL A 524 -28.98 16.88 -0.02
CA VAL A 524 -27.67 17.28 0.50
C VAL A 524 -26.93 16.06 1.02
N ILE A 525 -27.54 15.33 1.96
CA ILE A 525 -26.91 14.20 2.65
C ILE A 525 -26.58 13.04 1.68
N SER A 526 -27.37 12.88 0.62
CA SER A 526 -27.13 11.88 -0.43
C SER A 526 -25.78 12.07 -1.12
N ARG A 527 -25.39 13.31 -1.43
CA ARG A 527 -24.20 13.58 -2.26
C ARG A 527 -23.01 14.14 -1.50
N GLN A 528 -23.26 14.91 -0.44
CA GLN A 528 -22.25 15.67 0.27
C GLN A 528 -22.21 15.32 1.78
N ALA A 529 -21.01 15.31 2.34
CA ALA A 529 -20.82 15.22 3.79
C ALA A 529 -21.11 16.56 4.47
N THR A 530 -21.79 16.55 5.61
CA THR A 530 -22.22 17.78 6.29
C THR A 530 -21.46 18.07 7.58
N ILE A 531 -20.70 17.10 8.07
CA ILE A 531 -19.92 17.21 9.30
C ILE A 531 -18.50 16.75 9.08
N ASN A 532 -17.54 17.48 9.64
CA ASN A 532 -16.13 17.13 9.62
C ASN A 532 -15.69 16.53 10.96
N ILE A 533 -15.22 15.29 10.94
CA ILE A 533 -14.73 14.56 12.11
C ILE A 533 -13.22 14.34 11.94
N GLY A 534 -12.42 14.88 12.85
CA GLY A 534 -10.97 14.69 12.83
C GLY A 534 -10.53 13.41 13.49
N THR A 535 -9.49 12.75 12.97
CA THR A 535 -8.76 11.71 13.73
C THR A 535 -7.43 12.25 14.25
N ILE A 536 -7.25 12.20 15.56
CA ILE A 536 -6.07 12.72 16.27
C ILE A 536 -5.44 11.63 17.14
N GLY A 537 -4.13 11.71 17.37
CA GLY A 537 -3.40 10.76 18.23
C GLY A 537 -1.93 10.63 17.81
N HIS A 538 -1.16 9.90 18.62
CA HIS A 538 0.28 9.69 18.39
C HIS A 538 0.60 8.99 17.05
N VAL A 539 1.87 9.02 16.65
CA VAL A 539 2.38 8.28 15.48
C VAL A 539 2.10 6.79 15.67
N ALA A 540 1.78 6.08 14.58
CA ALA A 540 1.51 4.64 14.57
C ALA A 540 0.29 4.14 15.40
N HIS A 541 -0.55 5.03 15.97
CA HIS A 541 -1.81 4.62 16.63
C HIS A 541 -2.90 4.11 15.67
N GLY A 542 -2.66 4.14 14.35
CA GLY A 542 -3.60 3.60 13.35
C GLY A 542 -4.74 4.55 12.94
N LYS A 543 -4.51 5.87 12.96
CA LYS A 543 -5.49 6.91 12.54
C LYS A 543 -6.06 6.65 11.16
N SER A 544 -5.19 6.60 10.15
CA SER A 544 -5.56 6.31 8.76
C SER A 544 -6.24 4.95 8.59
N THR A 545 -5.84 3.95 9.39
CA THR A 545 -6.46 2.61 9.37
C THR A 545 -7.90 2.64 9.87
N VAL A 546 -8.19 3.39 10.94
CA VAL A 546 -9.56 3.58 11.45
C VAL A 546 -10.42 4.30 10.41
N VAL A 547 -9.90 5.36 9.79
CA VAL A 547 -10.62 6.06 8.72
C VAL A 547 -10.92 5.11 7.57
N LYS A 548 -9.95 4.29 7.14
CA LYS A 548 -10.15 3.26 6.11
C LYS A 548 -11.15 2.18 6.53
N ALA A 549 -11.19 1.80 7.80
CA ALA A 549 -12.14 0.81 8.31
C ALA A 549 -13.59 1.33 8.27
N ILE A 550 -13.81 2.61 8.57
CA ILE A 550 -15.15 3.24 8.55
C ILE A 550 -15.59 3.62 7.13
N SER A 551 -14.73 4.32 6.39
CA SER A 551 -15.07 4.87 5.06
C SER A 551 -14.86 3.90 3.89
N GLY A 552 -13.99 2.90 4.07
CA GLY A 552 -13.50 2.06 2.97
C GLY A 552 -12.41 2.73 2.12
N VAL A 553 -12.11 4.02 2.33
CA VAL A 553 -11.20 4.81 1.50
C VAL A 553 -9.84 4.96 2.19
N GLN A 554 -8.77 4.80 1.42
CA GLN A 554 -7.42 5.03 1.92
C GLN A 554 -7.05 6.51 1.83
N THR A 555 -6.72 7.12 2.96
CA THR A 555 -6.41 8.56 3.07
C THR A 555 -5.03 8.91 2.52
N VAL A 556 -4.08 7.96 2.56
CA VAL A 556 -2.71 8.14 2.06
C VAL A 556 -2.67 8.00 0.54
N ARG A 557 -2.46 9.12 -0.16
CA ARG A 557 -2.46 9.16 -1.64
C ARG A 557 -1.09 9.46 -2.26
N PHE A 558 -0.18 10.12 -1.53
CA PHE A 558 1.11 10.51 -2.09
C PHE A 558 2.14 9.39 -1.96
N LYS A 559 2.96 9.20 -3.00
CA LYS A 559 4.05 8.21 -3.00
C LYS A 559 5.00 8.39 -1.81
N ASN A 560 5.38 9.64 -1.52
CA ASN A 560 6.28 9.95 -0.38
C ASN A 560 5.67 9.58 0.99
N GLU A 561 4.35 9.63 1.12
CA GLU A 561 3.65 9.23 2.35
C GLU A 561 3.56 7.70 2.45
N LEU A 562 3.29 7.01 1.33
CA LEU A 562 3.28 5.55 1.25
C LEU A 562 4.67 4.98 1.56
N GLU A 563 5.74 5.54 1.00
CA GLU A 563 7.12 5.10 1.24
C GLU A 563 7.54 5.25 2.71
N ARG A 564 7.07 6.31 3.38
CA ARG A 564 7.42 6.59 4.79
C ARG A 564 6.43 6.03 5.80
N ASN A 565 5.29 5.48 5.34
CA ASN A 565 4.17 5.03 6.17
C ASN A 565 3.70 6.07 7.21
N ILE A 566 3.76 7.36 6.85
CA ILE A 566 3.27 8.46 7.70
C ILE A 566 2.38 9.40 6.88
N THR A 567 1.30 9.88 7.48
CA THR A 567 0.49 10.97 6.93
C THR A 567 1.29 12.26 7.06
N ILE A 568 1.58 12.93 5.93
CA ILE A 568 2.31 14.21 5.92
C ILE A 568 1.31 15.35 5.73
N LYS A 569 0.48 15.23 4.70
CA LYS A 569 -0.62 16.13 4.41
C LYS A 569 -1.89 15.64 5.10
N LEU A 570 -2.88 16.51 5.20
CA LEU A 570 -4.20 16.13 5.69
C LEU A 570 -4.83 15.11 4.74
N GLY A 571 -5.19 13.96 5.28
CA GLY A 571 -5.90 12.92 4.57
C GLY A 571 -7.41 13.13 4.66
N TYR A 572 -8.15 12.72 3.62
CA TYR A 572 -9.59 12.93 3.55
C TYR A 572 -10.32 11.70 3.06
N ALA A 573 -11.48 11.42 3.67
CA ALA A 573 -12.37 10.34 3.26
C ALA A 573 -13.81 10.66 3.69
N ASN A 574 -14.79 10.40 2.83
CA ASN A 574 -16.20 10.53 3.17
C ASN A 574 -16.81 9.16 3.49
N ALA A 575 -17.77 9.13 4.41
CA ALA A 575 -18.51 7.93 4.78
C ALA A 575 -19.98 8.25 4.99
N LYS A 576 -20.85 7.37 4.49
CA LYS A 576 -22.29 7.37 4.77
C LYS A 576 -22.59 6.38 5.89
N ILE A 577 -23.28 6.84 6.93
CA ILE A 577 -23.70 6.03 8.08
C ILE A 577 -25.19 5.76 7.97
N TYR A 578 -25.53 4.48 7.97
CA TYR A 578 -26.89 3.97 7.85
C TYR A 578 -27.34 3.32 9.15
N LYS A 579 -28.65 3.33 9.37
CA LYS A 579 -29.33 2.58 10.43
C LYS A 579 -30.42 1.72 9.81
N CYS A 580 -30.52 0.46 10.22
CA CYS A 580 -31.62 -0.41 9.82
C CYS A 580 -32.97 0.20 10.23
N GLU A 581 -33.97 0.13 9.33
CA GLU A 581 -35.33 0.61 9.63
C GLU A 581 -36.08 -0.31 10.59
N ASP A 582 -35.75 -1.60 10.62
CA ASP A 582 -36.35 -2.55 11.55
C ASP A 582 -35.74 -2.43 12.95
N GLU A 583 -36.56 -2.01 13.91
CA GLU A 583 -36.16 -1.85 15.31
C GLU A 583 -35.83 -3.18 16.01
N ARG A 584 -36.21 -4.33 15.41
CA ARG A 584 -35.87 -5.67 15.91
C ARG A 584 -34.41 -6.05 15.65
N CYS A 585 -33.70 -5.31 14.81
CA CYS A 585 -32.30 -5.56 14.51
C CYS A 585 -31.42 -5.33 15.76
N PRO A 586 -30.55 -6.28 16.15
CA PRO A 586 -29.78 -6.18 17.39
C PRO A 586 -28.75 -5.04 17.35
N ARG A 587 -28.65 -4.29 18.45
CA ARG A 587 -27.55 -3.34 18.69
C ARG A 587 -26.30 -4.12 19.09
N PRO A 588 -25.10 -3.84 18.54
CA PRO A 588 -24.73 -2.68 17.71
C PRO A 588 -24.82 -2.85 16.18
N MET A 589 -25.07 -4.07 15.67
CA MET A 589 -25.02 -4.40 14.24
C MET A 589 -26.02 -3.63 13.35
N CYS A 590 -27.02 -2.99 13.96
CA CYS A 590 -27.99 -2.15 13.27
C CYS A 590 -27.40 -0.88 12.59
N TYR A 591 -26.17 -0.48 12.95
CA TYR A 591 -25.46 0.64 12.32
C TYR A 591 -24.38 0.13 11.38
N LYS A 592 -24.28 0.72 10.19
CA LYS A 592 -23.23 0.38 9.23
C LYS A 592 -22.73 1.60 8.47
N ALA A 593 -21.44 1.61 8.15
CA ALA A 593 -20.82 2.64 7.35
C ALA A 593 -20.39 2.08 5.99
N TYR A 594 -20.60 2.88 4.94
CA TYR A 594 -20.13 2.61 3.59
C TYR A 594 -19.50 3.88 3.00
N GLY A 595 -18.78 3.73 1.89
CA GLY A 595 -18.25 4.87 1.14
C GLY A 595 -19.35 5.74 0.51
N SER A 596 -18.96 6.94 0.05
CA SER A 596 -19.86 7.95 -0.51
C SER A 596 -20.63 7.52 -1.77
N GLY A 597 -20.11 6.55 -2.52
CA GLY A 597 -20.72 6.05 -3.76
C GLY A 597 -21.87 5.04 -3.57
N LYS A 598 -22.18 4.64 -2.32
CA LYS A 598 -23.29 3.72 -2.03
C LYS A 598 -24.64 4.46 -2.17
N GLU A 599 -25.65 3.74 -2.67
CA GLU A 599 -27.04 4.20 -2.78
C GLU A 599 -27.65 4.58 -1.42
N ASP A 600 -28.68 5.42 -1.41
CA ASP A 600 -29.21 5.99 -0.17
C ASP A 600 -30.05 5.03 0.68
N SER A 601 -30.54 3.93 0.10
CA SER A 601 -31.34 2.91 0.80
C SER A 601 -30.89 1.47 0.49
N PRO A 602 -29.69 1.06 0.94
CA PRO A 602 -29.20 -0.28 0.72
C PRO A 602 -29.94 -1.31 1.59
N LEU A 603 -29.90 -2.57 1.17
CA LEU A 603 -30.39 -3.71 1.97
C LEU A 603 -29.49 -3.93 3.20
N CYS A 604 -30.08 -4.45 4.28
CA CYS A 604 -29.37 -4.75 5.51
C CYS A 604 -28.58 -6.06 5.37
N ASP A 605 -27.27 -6.04 5.62
CA ASP A 605 -26.42 -7.25 5.55
C ASP A 605 -26.45 -8.08 6.85
N VAL A 606 -27.37 -7.80 7.79
CA VAL A 606 -27.43 -8.50 9.09
C VAL A 606 -28.20 -9.82 8.92
N PRO A 607 -27.62 -10.97 9.34
CA PRO A 607 -28.28 -12.27 9.23
C PRO A 607 -29.67 -12.26 9.88
N GLY A 608 -30.71 -12.61 9.10
CA GLY A 608 -32.11 -12.59 9.53
C GLY A 608 -32.89 -11.31 9.22
N PHE A 609 -32.24 -10.26 8.70
CA PHE A 609 -32.86 -8.97 8.35
C PHE A 609 -32.59 -8.52 6.91
N GLU A 610 -32.23 -9.45 6.02
CA GLU A 610 -31.80 -9.17 4.63
C GLU A 610 -32.85 -8.45 3.77
N ASN A 611 -34.13 -8.59 4.11
CA ASN A 611 -35.24 -7.92 3.43
C ASN A 611 -35.50 -6.48 3.93
N ALA A 612 -34.89 -6.08 5.04
CA ALA A 612 -35.05 -4.75 5.61
C ALA A 612 -34.11 -3.75 4.93
N ARG A 613 -34.60 -2.54 4.64
CA ARG A 613 -33.79 -1.45 4.10
C ARG A 613 -33.10 -0.69 5.23
N MET A 614 -31.94 -0.11 4.93
CA MET A 614 -31.27 0.81 5.83
C MET A 614 -31.52 2.25 5.41
N LYS A 615 -31.80 3.11 6.39
CA LYS A 615 -31.97 4.55 6.20
C LYS A 615 -30.66 5.28 6.42
N LEU A 616 -30.29 6.14 5.46
CA LEU A 616 -29.16 7.06 5.63
C LEU A 616 -29.45 8.07 6.75
N LEU A 617 -28.60 8.09 7.77
CA LEU A 617 -28.73 9.03 8.89
C LEU A 617 -27.72 10.18 8.80
N ARG A 618 -26.48 9.87 8.42
CA ARG A 618 -25.39 10.85 8.39
C ARG A 618 -24.46 10.62 7.23
N HIS A 619 -23.97 11.71 6.65
CA HIS A 619 -22.85 11.69 5.74
C HIS A 619 -21.72 12.50 6.39
N VAL A 620 -20.66 11.80 6.80
CA VAL A 620 -19.55 12.35 7.56
C VAL A 620 -18.30 12.42 6.69
N SER A 621 -17.50 13.45 6.91
CA SER A 621 -16.20 13.64 6.29
C SER A 621 -15.13 13.48 7.36
N PHE A 622 -14.19 12.58 7.13
CA PHE A 622 -13.06 12.34 8.02
C PHE A 622 -11.85 13.15 7.59
N VAL A 623 -11.28 13.87 8.57
CA VAL A 623 -10.03 14.63 8.43
C VAL A 623 -8.93 13.90 9.18
N ASP A 624 -8.07 13.21 8.43
CA ASP A 624 -6.96 12.44 8.99
C ASP A 624 -5.76 13.36 9.24
N CYS A 625 -5.55 13.72 10.51
CA CYS A 625 -4.45 14.58 10.91
C CYS A 625 -3.16 13.80 11.13
N PRO A 626 -2.00 14.36 10.75
CA PRO A 626 -0.70 13.77 11.05
C PRO A 626 -0.48 13.69 12.57
N GLY A 627 0.14 12.59 13.02
CA GLY A 627 0.47 12.37 14.45
C GLY A 627 1.89 12.75 14.85
N HIS A 628 2.70 13.21 13.90
CA HIS A 628 4.11 13.52 14.10
C HIS A 628 4.24 14.96 14.60
N ASP A 629 5.08 15.17 15.60
CA ASP A 629 5.32 16.48 16.22
C ASP A 629 5.84 17.57 15.25
N ILE A 630 6.63 17.20 14.23
CA ILE A 630 7.09 18.12 13.17
C ILE A 630 5.91 18.73 12.38
N LEU A 631 4.78 18.01 12.31
CA LEU A 631 3.64 18.35 11.48
C LEU A 631 2.48 18.97 12.28
N MET A 632 2.78 19.52 13.46
CA MET A 632 1.78 20.17 14.32
C MET A 632 1.07 21.35 13.63
N ALA A 633 1.75 22.09 12.75
CA ALA A 633 1.11 23.14 11.97
C ALA A 633 -0.01 22.59 11.08
N THR A 634 0.25 21.47 10.39
CA THR A 634 -0.76 20.79 9.56
C THR A 634 -1.91 20.23 10.39
N MET A 635 -1.64 19.72 11.59
CA MET A 635 -2.69 19.26 12.53
C MET A 635 -3.58 20.43 12.97
N LEU A 636 -3.01 21.57 13.33
CA LEU A 636 -3.76 22.78 13.72
C LEU A 636 -4.62 23.32 12.57
N ASN A 637 -4.09 23.30 11.33
CA ASN A 637 -4.86 23.69 10.15
C ASN A 637 -6.07 22.78 9.92
N GLY A 638 -5.94 21.49 10.23
CA GLY A 638 -7.04 20.54 10.22
C GLY A 638 -8.00 20.74 11.40
N ALA A 639 -7.51 21.05 12.59
CA ALA A 639 -8.34 21.26 13.78
C ALA A 639 -9.31 22.45 13.63
N ALA A 640 -8.94 23.48 12.87
CA ALA A 640 -9.78 24.64 12.60
C ALA A 640 -11.07 24.33 11.84
N ILE A 641 -11.13 23.21 11.10
CA ILE A 641 -12.29 22.85 10.26
C ILE A 641 -13.14 21.71 10.81
N MET A 642 -12.71 21.09 11.92
CA MET A 642 -13.38 19.97 12.54
C MET A 642 -14.58 20.45 13.35
N ASP A 643 -15.65 19.67 13.35
CA ASP A 643 -16.82 19.85 14.23
C ASP A 643 -16.76 18.90 15.43
N GLY A 644 -16.04 17.78 15.29
CA GLY A 644 -15.77 16.80 16.35
C GLY A 644 -14.47 16.05 16.09
N ALA A 645 -13.99 15.32 17.10
CA ALA A 645 -12.72 14.61 17.03
C ALA A 645 -12.79 13.17 17.59
N LEU A 646 -12.04 12.28 16.96
CA LEU A 646 -11.75 10.93 17.41
C LEU A 646 -10.31 10.90 17.94
N LEU A 647 -10.15 10.72 19.24
CA LEU A 647 -8.84 10.57 19.88
C LEU A 647 -8.43 9.10 19.90
N LEU A 648 -7.46 8.74 19.07
CA LEU A 648 -6.95 7.37 19.01
C LEU A 648 -5.78 7.17 19.98
N ILE A 649 -5.89 6.12 20.80
CA ILE A 649 -4.86 5.66 21.72
C ILE A 649 -4.60 4.18 21.42
N ALA A 650 -3.34 3.82 21.11
CA ALA A 650 -2.99 2.44 20.85
C ALA A 650 -2.93 1.64 22.16
N ALA A 651 -3.52 0.46 22.17
CA ALA A 651 -3.71 -0.32 23.39
C ALA A 651 -2.41 -0.98 23.89
N ASN A 652 -1.47 -1.19 22.98
CA ASN A 652 -0.15 -1.75 23.25
C ASN A 652 0.87 -0.72 23.76
N GLU A 653 0.52 0.57 23.87
CA GLU A 653 1.41 1.65 24.29
C GLU A 653 0.99 2.22 25.65
N SER A 654 1.96 2.75 26.40
CA SER A 654 1.69 3.42 27.68
C SER A 654 0.92 4.73 27.45
N CYS A 655 -0.14 4.94 28.22
CA CYS A 655 -0.85 6.23 28.29
C CYS A 655 -0.35 7.01 29.53
N PRO A 656 -0.10 8.33 29.45
CA PRO A 656 -0.23 9.22 28.28
C PRO A 656 1.05 9.30 27.41
N GLN A 657 0.87 9.36 26.09
CA GLN A 657 1.95 9.75 25.18
C GLN A 657 2.00 11.28 25.02
N PRO A 658 3.20 11.89 24.82
CA PRO A 658 3.34 13.34 24.73
C PRO A 658 2.47 13.98 23.63
N GLN A 659 2.40 13.36 22.45
CA GLN A 659 1.63 13.87 21.31
C GLN A 659 0.12 13.77 21.56
N THR A 660 -0.35 12.77 22.32
CA THR A 660 -1.76 12.66 22.71
C THR A 660 -2.17 13.88 23.54
N SER A 661 -1.32 14.32 24.47
CA SER A 661 -1.57 15.54 25.27
C SER A 661 -1.48 16.83 24.44
N GLU A 662 -0.55 16.90 23.49
CA GLU A 662 -0.39 18.07 22.61
C GLU A 662 -1.60 18.22 21.68
N HIS A 663 -2.10 17.13 21.11
CA HIS A 663 -3.28 17.12 20.26
C HIS A 663 -4.56 17.46 21.04
N LEU A 664 -4.70 16.94 22.27
CA LEU A 664 -5.86 17.24 23.11
C LEU A 664 -5.90 18.73 23.47
N ALA A 665 -4.76 19.31 23.83
CA ALA A 665 -4.66 20.75 24.09
C ALA A 665 -4.97 21.60 22.85
N ALA A 666 -4.51 21.18 21.66
CA ALA A 666 -4.84 21.86 20.41
C ALA A 666 -6.36 21.87 20.14
N VAL A 667 -7.03 20.75 20.38
CA VAL A 667 -8.50 20.61 20.25
C VAL A 667 -9.25 21.46 21.29
N GLU A 668 -8.75 21.53 22.52
CA GLU A 668 -9.29 22.39 23.59
C GLU A 668 -9.19 23.88 23.22
N ILE A 669 -8.05 24.32 22.67
CA ILE A 669 -7.85 25.70 22.20
C ILE A 669 -8.87 26.07 21.11
N MET A 670 -9.10 25.14 20.18
CA MET A 670 -10.09 25.32 19.11
C MET A 670 -11.54 25.24 19.64
N ARG A 671 -11.77 24.86 20.92
CA ARG A 671 -13.07 24.66 21.59
C ARG A 671 -13.94 23.57 20.95
N LEU A 672 -13.30 22.49 20.53
CA LEU A 672 -14.00 21.29 20.12
C LEU A 672 -14.46 20.51 21.35
N GLN A 673 -15.77 20.49 21.60
CA GLN A 673 -16.36 19.83 22.77
C GLN A 673 -16.68 18.35 22.52
N HIS A 674 -16.95 17.98 21.26
CA HIS A 674 -17.40 16.64 20.91
C HIS A 674 -16.22 15.72 20.59
N ILE A 675 -15.77 14.99 21.60
CA ILE A 675 -14.64 14.07 21.50
C ILE A 675 -15.11 12.64 21.81
N ILE A 676 -14.67 11.68 20.99
CA ILE A 676 -14.83 10.25 21.25
C ILE A 676 -13.44 9.64 21.31
N ILE A 677 -13.17 8.80 22.31
CA ILE A 677 -11.85 8.18 22.48
C ILE A 677 -11.92 6.75 21.97
N LEU A 678 -10.97 6.39 21.11
CA LEU A 678 -10.85 5.08 20.52
C LEU A 678 -9.60 4.40 21.04
N GLN A 679 -9.79 3.31 21.78
CA GLN A 679 -8.71 2.43 22.21
C GLN A 679 -8.47 1.40 21.09
N ASN A 680 -7.47 1.64 20.25
CA ASN A 680 -7.20 0.86 19.04
C ASN A 680 -6.14 -0.22 19.27
N LYS A 681 -6.06 -1.24 18.40
CA LYS A 681 -5.12 -2.39 18.51
C LYS A 681 -5.35 -3.27 19.74
N VAL A 682 -6.60 -3.41 20.16
CA VAL A 682 -6.98 -4.30 21.28
C VAL A 682 -6.70 -5.77 20.93
N ASP A 683 -6.62 -6.11 19.65
CA ASP A 683 -6.26 -7.45 19.15
C ASP A 683 -4.87 -7.95 19.55
N LEU A 684 -3.96 -7.05 19.94
CA LEU A 684 -2.59 -7.41 20.32
C LEU A 684 -2.37 -7.65 21.81
N ILE A 685 -3.36 -7.31 22.65
CA ILE A 685 -3.20 -7.30 24.11
C ILE A 685 -4.24 -8.20 24.79
N GLN A 686 -3.93 -8.58 26.03
CA GLN A 686 -4.86 -9.29 26.89
C GLN A 686 -5.86 -8.32 27.53
N GLU A 687 -7.04 -8.84 27.89
CA GLU A 687 -8.15 -8.07 28.46
C GLU A 687 -7.75 -7.27 29.71
N ASN A 688 -6.98 -7.87 30.62
CA ASN A 688 -6.51 -7.19 31.84
C ASN A 688 -5.67 -5.94 31.53
N VAL A 689 -4.81 -6.01 30.52
CA VAL A 689 -3.98 -4.87 30.10
C VAL A 689 -4.86 -3.79 29.48
N ALA A 690 -5.89 -4.18 28.73
CA ALA A 690 -6.84 -3.25 28.11
C ALA A 690 -7.63 -2.47 29.17
N ILE A 691 -8.09 -3.15 30.23
CA ILE A 691 -8.82 -2.54 31.35
C ILE A 691 -7.93 -1.57 32.13
N ASN A 692 -6.71 -2.00 32.50
CA ASN A 692 -5.76 -1.13 33.19
C ASN A 692 -5.44 0.13 32.40
N GLN A 693 -5.30 0.00 31.08
CA GLN A 693 -5.06 1.14 30.22
C GLN A 693 -6.30 2.04 30.10
N ASN A 694 -7.52 1.48 30.07
CA ASN A 694 -8.76 2.25 30.09
C ASN A 694 -8.86 3.13 31.35
N GLU A 695 -8.51 2.58 32.51
CA GLU A 695 -8.44 3.35 33.76
C GLU A 695 -7.38 4.47 33.69
N ALA A 696 -6.22 4.20 33.11
CA ALA A 696 -5.19 5.21 32.90
C ALA A 696 -5.66 6.33 31.96
N ILE A 697 -6.41 5.99 30.91
CA ILE A 697 -7.03 6.94 29.98
C ILE A 697 -8.04 7.82 30.73
N LYS A 698 -8.94 7.24 31.52
CA LYS A 698 -9.91 7.99 32.33
C LYS A 698 -9.22 8.98 33.27
N LYS A 699 -8.22 8.53 34.03
CA LYS A 699 -7.41 9.39 34.91
C LYS A 699 -6.70 10.52 34.16
N PHE A 700 -6.27 10.27 32.93
CA PHE A 700 -5.61 11.29 32.11
C PHE A 700 -6.58 12.37 31.61
N ILE A 701 -7.85 12.00 31.39
CA ILE A 701 -8.88 12.87 30.83
C ILE A 701 -9.55 13.72 31.91
N GLU A 702 -9.58 13.24 33.16
CA GLU A 702 -10.09 13.97 34.31
C GLU A 702 -9.54 15.41 34.35
N GLY A 703 -10.43 16.41 34.32
CA GLY A 703 -10.07 17.83 34.32
C GLY A 703 -9.76 18.45 32.95
N THR A 704 -9.95 17.72 31.84
CA THR A 704 -9.85 18.24 30.47
C THR A 704 -11.21 18.38 29.79
N VAL A 705 -11.27 18.99 28.60
CA VAL A 705 -12.51 19.09 27.80
C VAL A 705 -13.09 17.72 27.40
N ALA A 706 -12.25 16.68 27.38
CA ALA A 706 -12.69 15.32 27.08
C ALA A 706 -13.34 14.62 28.30
N ASP A 707 -13.53 15.29 29.43
CA ASP A 707 -14.16 14.68 30.60
C ASP A 707 -15.59 14.18 30.29
N GLY A 708 -15.87 12.94 30.68
CA GLY A 708 -17.09 12.23 30.31
C GLY A 708 -17.17 11.72 28.86
N ALA A 709 -16.11 11.84 28.05
CA ALA A 709 -16.07 11.27 26.71
C ALA A 709 -16.05 9.73 26.74
N PRO A 710 -16.82 9.04 25.86
CA PRO A 710 -16.84 7.59 25.83
C PRO A 710 -15.52 7.02 25.28
N VAL A 711 -15.03 5.96 25.93
CA VAL A 711 -13.86 5.19 25.49
C VAL A 711 -14.35 3.89 24.83
N VAL A 712 -14.12 3.75 23.53
CA VAL A 712 -14.55 2.59 22.74
C VAL A 712 -13.35 1.72 22.36
N PRO A 713 -13.29 0.45 22.80
CA PRO A 713 -12.25 -0.48 22.37
C PRO A 713 -12.54 -1.01 20.97
N ILE A 714 -11.58 -0.88 20.06
CA ILE A 714 -11.71 -1.28 18.66
C ILE A 714 -10.47 -2.02 18.14
N SER A 715 -10.68 -2.81 17.09
CA SER A 715 -9.59 -3.29 16.23
C SER A 715 -9.84 -2.78 14.81
N ALA A 716 -9.12 -1.73 14.42
CA ALA A 716 -9.25 -1.14 13.09
C ALA A 716 -8.85 -2.10 11.97
N GLN A 717 -7.84 -2.94 12.22
CA GLN A 717 -7.29 -3.86 11.22
C GLN A 717 -8.28 -5.00 10.92
N LEU A 718 -8.88 -5.59 11.96
CA LEU A 718 -9.86 -6.67 11.84
C LEU A 718 -11.29 -6.16 11.62
N LYS A 719 -11.50 -4.85 11.72
CA LYS A 719 -12.81 -4.16 11.61
C LYS A 719 -13.84 -4.58 12.67
N TYR A 720 -13.39 -4.91 13.88
CA TYR A 720 -14.29 -5.16 15.01
C TYR A 720 -14.69 -3.86 15.73
N ASN A 721 -15.95 -3.82 16.20
CA ASN A 721 -16.57 -2.70 16.92
C ASN A 721 -16.65 -1.38 16.14
N ILE A 722 -16.54 -1.41 14.82
CA ILE A 722 -16.66 -0.21 13.98
C ILE A 722 -18.10 0.31 13.98
N ASP A 723 -19.07 -0.60 14.03
CA ASP A 723 -20.51 -0.39 14.14
C ASP A 723 -20.87 0.35 15.45
N VAL A 724 -20.21 0.02 16.57
CA VAL A 724 -20.32 0.77 17.83
C VAL A 724 -19.80 2.20 17.69
N VAL A 725 -18.67 2.40 17.00
CA VAL A 725 -18.14 3.75 16.72
C VAL A 725 -19.13 4.55 15.87
N CYS A 726 -19.74 3.93 14.86
CA CYS A 726 -20.77 4.58 14.03
C CYS A 726 -21.97 5.02 14.86
N GLU A 727 -22.42 4.18 15.80
CA GLU A 727 -23.49 4.51 16.73
C GLU A 727 -23.12 5.74 17.60
N TYR A 728 -21.92 5.76 18.19
CA TYR A 728 -21.47 6.87 19.02
C TYR A 728 -21.30 8.17 18.22
N ILE A 729 -20.82 8.11 16.98
CA ILE A 729 -20.76 9.27 16.09
C ILE A 729 -22.15 9.87 15.90
N VAL A 730 -23.16 9.03 15.66
CA VAL A 730 -24.54 9.49 15.45
C VAL A 730 -25.17 10.06 16.73
N LYS A 731 -24.81 9.54 17.91
CA LYS A 731 -25.43 9.95 19.19
C LYS A 731 -24.72 11.10 19.89
N LYS A 732 -23.39 11.17 19.83
CA LYS A 732 -22.59 12.10 20.66
C LYS A 732 -22.14 13.35 19.95
N ILE A 733 -21.94 13.28 18.64
CA ILE A 733 -21.53 14.45 17.86
C ILE A 733 -22.81 15.01 17.23
N PRO A 734 -23.42 16.11 17.69
CA PRO A 734 -24.54 16.74 17.01
C PRO A 734 -24.08 17.38 15.69
N ILE A 735 -25.03 17.69 14.82
CA ILE A 735 -24.73 18.48 13.62
C ILE A 735 -24.68 19.96 14.06
N PRO A 736 -23.59 20.68 13.77
CA PRO A 736 -23.51 22.09 14.11
C PRO A 736 -24.53 22.90 13.29
N GLU A 737 -25.15 23.88 13.92
CA GLU A 737 -26.00 24.84 13.22
C GLU A 737 -25.12 25.75 12.35
N ARG A 738 -25.38 25.77 11.04
CA ARG A 738 -24.62 26.57 10.08
C ARG A 738 -25.54 27.52 9.34
N ASN A 739 -25.07 28.75 9.13
CA ASN A 739 -25.82 29.78 8.42
C ASN A 739 -25.70 29.59 6.90
N PHE A 740 -26.80 29.19 6.25
CA PHE A 740 -26.86 29.02 4.78
C PHE A 740 -27.10 30.33 4.02
N ILE A 741 -27.71 31.32 4.68
CA ILE A 741 -28.15 32.59 4.07
C ILE A 741 -27.00 33.59 3.93
N SER A 742 -26.00 33.53 4.83
CA SER A 742 -24.83 34.39 4.77
C SER A 742 -24.04 34.20 3.47
N PRO A 743 -23.27 35.21 3.02
CA PRO A 743 -22.41 35.06 1.85
C PRO A 743 -21.42 33.90 2.06
N PRO A 744 -21.08 33.16 0.99
CA PRO A 744 -20.26 31.97 1.08
C PRO A 744 -18.83 32.33 1.51
N ASN A 745 -18.34 31.59 2.49
CA ASN A 745 -16.98 31.70 2.98
C ASN A 745 -16.43 30.28 3.20
N MET A 746 -15.38 29.98 2.45
CA MET A 746 -14.71 28.69 2.41
C MET A 746 -13.24 28.88 2.76
N ILE A 747 -12.73 28.02 3.65
CA ILE A 747 -11.30 27.96 3.93
C ILE A 747 -10.68 26.91 3.02
N VAL A 748 -9.67 27.30 2.26
CA VAL A 748 -8.90 26.41 1.39
C VAL A 748 -7.84 25.71 2.23
N ILE A 749 -7.89 24.38 2.24
CA ILE A 749 -7.00 23.53 3.04
C ILE A 749 -6.02 22.78 2.14
N ARG A 750 -6.40 22.61 0.87
CA ARG A 750 -5.64 21.91 -0.18
C ARG A 750 -5.83 22.63 -1.50
N SER A 751 -4.83 22.53 -2.36
CA SER A 751 -5.01 22.89 -3.76
C SER A 751 -4.33 21.87 -4.64
N PHE A 752 -5.01 21.49 -5.72
CA PHE A 752 -4.54 20.45 -6.61
C PHE A 752 -4.80 20.80 -8.07
N ASP A 753 -3.90 20.28 -8.88
CA ASP A 753 -4.02 20.25 -10.32
C ASP A 753 -4.59 18.88 -10.70
N VAL A 754 -5.65 18.88 -11.52
CA VAL A 754 -6.31 17.67 -12.03
C VAL A 754 -5.76 17.21 -13.38
N ASN A 755 -4.94 18.04 -14.02
CA ASN A 755 -4.38 17.78 -15.34
C ASN A 755 -3.26 16.74 -15.22
N LYS A 756 -3.32 15.68 -16.03
CA LYS A 756 -2.27 14.66 -16.06
C LYS A 756 -1.17 15.08 -17.05
N PRO A 757 0.08 14.62 -16.85
CA PRO A 757 1.13 14.83 -17.85
C PRO A 757 0.72 14.25 -19.21
N GLY A 758 0.91 15.02 -20.28
CA GLY A 758 0.58 14.61 -21.65
C GLY A 758 -0.80 15.07 -22.16
N PHE A 759 -1.53 15.88 -21.40
CA PHE A 759 -2.73 16.56 -21.91
C PHE A 759 -2.35 17.61 -22.98
N GLU A 760 -3.18 17.72 -24.01
CA GLU A 760 -3.09 18.81 -24.99
C GLU A 760 -3.52 20.13 -24.35
N VAL A 761 -3.04 21.26 -24.89
CA VAL A 761 -3.28 22.59 -24.31
C VAL A 761 -4.77 22.94 -24.29
N ASP A 762 -5.51 22.48 -25.29
CA ASP A 762 -6.94 22.78 -25.45
C ASP A 762 -7.82 22.02 -24.43
N ASP A 763 -7.33 20.91 -23.89
CA ASP A 763 -8.05 20.06 -22.93
C ASP A 763 -7.73 20.40 -21.45
N ILE A 764 -6.90 21.42 -21.20
CA ILE A 764 -6.48 21.78 -19.85
C ILE A 764 -7.67 22.31 -19.05
N LYS A 765 -7.91 21.66 -17.91
CA LYS A 765 -8.88 22.13 -16.91
C LYS A 765 -8.22 23.12 -15.97
N GLY A 766 -8.99 24.07 -15.48
CA GLY A 766 -8.51 25.01 -14.45
C GLY A 766 -8.19 24.32 -13.12
N GLY A 767 -7.54 25.07 -12.25
CA GLY A 767 -7.09 24.59 -10.95
C GLY A 767 -8.23 24.32 -9.97
N VAL A 768 -7.97 23.45 -8.97
CA VAL A 768 -8.97 23.04 -7.99
C VAL A 768 -8.55 23.45 -6.57
N ALA A 769 -9.47 24.13 -5.88
CA ALA A 769 -9.34 24.49 -4.48
C ALA A 769 -10.16 23.54 -3.60
N GLY A 770 -9.48 22.78 -2.73
CA GLY A 770 -10.11 21.84 -1.81
C GLY A 770 -10.20 22.42 -0.40
N GLY A 771 -11.37 22.35 0.22
CA GLY A 771 -11.54 22.93 1.55
C GLY A 771 -12.93 22.72 2.14
N SER A 772 -13.20 23.42 3.25
CA SER A 772 -14.47 23.33 3.96
C SER A 772 -15.17 24.68 3.94
N ILE A 773 -16.46 24.66 3.61
CA ILE A 773 -17.32 25.85 3.66
C ILE A 773 -17.76 26.07 5.11
N LEU A 774 -17.52 27.26 5.67
CA LEU A 774 -17.92 27.61 7.03
C LEU A 774 -19.37 28.15 7.07
N ARG A 775 -19.71 29.03 6.13
CA ARG A 775 -21.03 29.67 6.01
C ARG A 775 -21.36 29.92 4.54
N GLY A 776 -22.65 30.06 4.25
CA GLY A 776 -23.20 30.30 2.92
C GLY A 776 -23.15 29.09 1.98
N VAL A 777 -23.86 29.18 0.86
CA VAL A 777 -23.94 28.10 -0.14
C VAL A 777 -23.21 28.54 -1.40
N LEU A 778 -22.29 27.71 -1.89
CA LEU A 778 -21.62 27.92 -3.18
C LEU A 778 -22.43 27.26 -4.30
N LYS A 779 -22.53 27.94 -5.46
CA LYS A 779 -23.25 27.43 -6.63
C LYS A 779 -22.32 27.27 -7.82
N VAL A 780 -22.57 26.28 -8.67
CA VAL A 780 -21.86 26.17 -9.97
C VAL A 780 -22.12 27.44 -10.80
N ASN A 781 -21.11 27.88 -11.56
CA ASN A 781 -21.07 29.12 -12.34
C ASN A 781 -21.07 30.43 -11.54
N GLN A 782 -20.96 30.39 -10.22
CA GLN A 782 -20.81 31.60 -9.40
C GLN A 782 -19.40 32.21 -9.55
N PHE A 783 -19.32 33.54 -9.56
CA PHE A 783 -18.05 34.28 -9.47
C PHE A 783 -17.55 34.32 -8.03
N ILE A 784 -16.26 34.06 -7.86
CA ILE A 784 -15.60 33.97 -6.58
C ILE A 784 -14.29 34.76 -6.57
N GLU A 785 -13.89 35.19 -5.38
CA GLU A 785 -12.58 35.75 -5.11
C GLU A 785 -11.82 34.90 -4.08
N VAL A 786 -10.49 34.86 -4.20
CA VAL A 786 -9.60 34.23 -3.23
C VAL A 786 -8.69 35.31 -2.62
N ARG A 787 -8.72 35.43 -1.29
CA ARG A 787 -7.90 36.37 -0.51
C ARG A 787 -7.01 35.60 0.49
N PRO A 788 -5.76 36.04 0.77
CA PRO A 788 -5.09 37.27 0.30
C PRO A 788 -4.65 37.25 -1.18
N GLY A 789 -4.76 36.11 -1.88
CA GLY A 789 -4.46 35.99 -3.30
C GLY A 789 -2.95 35.94 -3.57
N ILE A 790 -2.52 36.66 -4.60
CA ILE A 790 -1.11 36.75 -4.99
C ILE A 790 -0.45 37.85 -4.16
N VAL A 791 0.63 37.49 -3.47
CA VAL A 791 1.41 38.40 -2.63
C VAL A 791 2.71 38.73 -3.34
N VAL A 792 2.87 39.99 -3.74
CA VAL A 792 4.09 40.52 -4.36
C VAL A 792 4.74 41.50 -3.40
N LYS A 793 6.07 41.45 -3.27
CA LYS A 793 6.83 42.45 -2.51
C LYS A 793 7.45 43.41 -3.51
N ASP A 794 7.16 44.70 -3.37
CA ASP A 794 7.78 45.75 -4.17
C ASP A 794 9.26 45.93 -3.75
N GLU A 795 10.05 46.60 -4.59
CA GLU A 795 11.49 46.86 -4.35
C GLU A 795 11.75 47.61 -3.02
N ASN A 796 10.76 48.38 -2.54
CA ASN A 796 10.79 49.10 -1.27
C ASN A 796 10.44 48.23 -0.05
N GLY A 797 10.16 46.93 -0.23
CA GLY A 797 9.79 46.00 0.83
C GLY A 797 8.31 46.06 1.25
N ASN A 798 7.51 46.94 0.65
CA ASN A 798 6.07 46.99 0.85
C ASN A 798 5.39 45.78 0.20
N THR A 799 4.42 45.19 0.92
CA THR A 799 3.72 44.00 0.46
C THR A 799 2.42 44.40 -0.21
N LYS A 800 2.28 44.10 -1.51
CA LYS A 800 1.06 44.32 -2.29
C LYS A 800 0.33 42.99 -2.47
N CYS A 801 -0.96 42.98 -2.16
CA CYS A 801 -1.82 41.80 -2.31
C CYS A 801 -2.83 42.03 -3.43
N THR A 802 -2.90 41.13 -4.40
CA THR A 802 -3.93 41.13 -5.44
C THR A 802 -4.80 39.88 -5.31
N PRO A 803 -6.11 40.02 -5.04
CA PRO A 803 -7.03 38.89 -5.00
C PRO A 803 -7.06 38.15 -6.33
N ILE A 804 -7.34 36.85 -6.27
CA ILE A 804 -7.54 36.04 -7.46
C ILE A 804 -9.04 35.96 -7.71
N TYR A 805 -9.49 36.45 -8.86
CA TYR A 805 -10.87 36.34 -9.30
C TYR A 805 -11.03 35.13 -10.23
N SER A 806 -12.09 34.36 -10.03
CA SER A 806 -12.36 33.16 -10.83
C SER A 806 -13.83 32.82 -10.85
N ARG A 807 -14.22 31.88 -11.72
CA ARG A 807 -15.57 31.33 -11.79
C ARG A 807 -15.55 29.86 -11.41
N ILE A 808 -16.57 29.42 -10.67
CA ILE A 808 -16.74 28.00 -10.33
C ILE A 808 -17.21 27.24 -11.58
N VAL A 809 -16.41 26.28 -12.03
CA VAL A 809 -16.73 25.40 -13.17
C VAL A 809 -17.45 24.14 -12.68
N SER A 810 -17.01 23.57 -11.56
CA SER A 810 -17.58 22.33 -11.02
C SER A 810 -17.39 22.25 -9.51
N LEU A 811 -18.27 21.49 -8.84
CA LEU A 811 -18.18 21.21 -7.42
C LEU A 811 -18.17 19.69 -7.22
N TYR A 812 -17.17 19.18 -6.50
CA TYR A 812 -17.03 17.76 -6.23
C TYR A 812 -16.96 17.48 -4.73
N ALA A 813 -17.76 16.53 -4.27
CA ALA A 813 -17.58 15.85 -2.99
C ALA A 813 -17.06 14.43 -3.27
N GLU A 814 -15.75 14.25 -3.13
CA GLU A 814 -15.04 13.00 -3.46
C GLU A 814 -15.25 12.55 -4.92
N GLN A 815 -16.21 11.67 -5.19
CA GLN A 815 -16.56 11.21 -6.53
C GLN A 815 -17.93 11.73 -7.01
N ASN A 816 -18.67 12.40 -6.14
CA ASN A 816 -20.01 12.88 -6.42
C ASN A 816 -19.94 14.32 -6.94
N GLU A 817 -20.57 14.57 -8.08
CA GLU A 817 -20.73 15.92 -8.61
C GLU A 817 -21.92 16.62 -7.94
N LEU A 818 -21.71 17.88 -7.59
CA LEU A 818 -22.66 18.75 -6.89
C LEU A 818 -23.02 19.96 -7.75
N GLN A 819 -24.27 20.39 -7.70
CA GLN A 819 -24.73 21.63 -8.34
C GLN A 819 -24.65 22.82 -7.38
N TYR A 820 -24.87 22.56 -6.10
CA TYR A 820 -24.63 23.51 -5.03
C TYR A 820 -23.96 22.81 -3.85
N ALA A 821 -23.15 23.55 -3.11
CA ALA A 821 -22.34 23.06 -2.02
C ALA A 821 -22.74 23.77 -0.73
N VAL A 822 -23.12 22.99 0.28
CA VAL A 822 -23.53 23.52 1.58
C VAL A 822 -22.34 23.69 2.53
N PRO A 823 -22.47 24.52 3.59
CA PRO A 823 -21.55 24.53 4.71
C PRO A 823 -21.36 23.13 5.30
N GLY A 824 -20.11 22.70 5.41
CA GLY A 824 -19.75 21.39 5.96
C GLY A 824 -19.11 20.47 4.95
N GLY A 825 -18.48 19.42 5.47
CA GLY A 825 -17.73 18.49 4.65
C GLY A 825 -16.51 19.11 3.98
N LEU A 826 -15.91 18.33 3.09
CA LEU A 826 -14.78 18.72 2.27
C LEU A 826 -15.16 18.68 0.81
N ILE A 827 -14.96 19.80 0.13
CA ILE A 827 -15.43 20.05 -1.22
C ILE A 827 -14.26 20.48 -2.08
N GLY A 828 -14.14 19.86 -3.26
CA GLY A 828 -13.25 20.30 -4.32
C GLY A 828 -14.00 21.27 -5.23
N VAL A 829 -13.63 22.54 -5.17
CA VAL A 829 -14.16 23.59 -6.04
C VAL A 829 -13.26 23.69 -7.26
N GLY A 830 -13.74 23.19 -8.40
CA GLY A 830 -13.08 23.35 -9.70
C GLY A 830 -13.31 24.76 -10.21
N THR A 831 -12.22 25.48 -10.50
CA THR A 831 -12.25 26.90 -10.84
C THR A 831 -11.62 27.15 -12.21
N THR A 832 -11.84 28.34 -12.77
CA THR A 832 -11.11 28.81 -13.97
C THR A 832 -9.71 29.34 -13.66
N MET A 833 -9.22 29.20 -12.42
CA MET A 833 -7.89 29.66 -12.03
C MET A 833 -6.80 28.90 -12.80
N ASP A 834 -5.68 29.56 -13.04
CA ASP A 834 -4.49 28.94 -13.62
C ASP A 834 -4.03 27.75 -12.75
N PRO A 835 -3.87 26.53 -13.33
CA PRO A 835 -3.35 25.36 -12.62
C PRO A 835 -2.02 25.60 -11.89
N THR A 836 -1.16 26.50 -12.38
CA THR A 836 0.13 26.84 -11.75
C THR A 836 -0.01 27.48 -10.36
N LEU A 837 -1.11 28.18 -10.10
CA LEU A 837 -1.43 28.77 -8.80
C LEU A 837 -1.93 27.73 -7.79
N THR A 838 -2.52 26.63 -8.28
CA THR A 838 -3.09 25.58 -7.43
C THR A 838 -2.15 24.39 -7.23
N ARG A 839 -1.08 24.29 -8.02
CA ARG A 839 -0.08 23.22 -7.91
C ARG A 839 0.56 23.18 -6.52
N ALA A 840 0.67 21.97 -5.98
CA ALA A 840 1.40 21.65 -4.76
C ALA A 840 0.95 22.44 -3.50
N ASP A 841 -0.36 22.58 -3.28
CA ASP A 841 -0.92 23.17 -2.05
C ASP A 841 -0.50 24.64 -1.81
N ARG A 842 -0.32 25.44 -2.89
CA ARG A 842 0.01 26.87 -2.82
C ARG A 842 -1.11 27.76 -2.27
N LEU A 843 -2.37 27.36 -2.41
CA LEU A 843 -3.53 28.12 -1.89
C LEU A 843 -3.92 27.73 -0.46
N VAL A 844 -3.13 26.91 0.23
CA VAL A 844 -3.48 26.46 1.59
C VAL A 844 -3.50 27.62 2.57
N GLY A 845 -4.58 27.70 3.34
CA GLY A 845 -4.82 28.76 4.31
C GLY A 845 -5.50 30.00 3.72
N GLN A 846 -5.68 30.08 2.40
CA GLN A 846 -6.41 31.19 1.79
C GLN A 846 -7.92 31.03 1.99
N VAL A 847 -8.64 32.15 1.93
CA VAL A 847 -10.10 32.20 2.07
C VAL A 847 -10.70 32.46 0.70
N LEU A 848 -11.69 31.64 0.32
CA LEU A 848 -12.44 31.71 -0.92
C LEU A 848 -13.88 32.10 -0.60
N GLY A 849 -14.46 33.04 -1.34
CA GLY A 849 -15.83 33.45 -1.14
C GLY A 849 -16.40 34.24 -2.31
N GLU A 850 -17.61 34.77 -2.11
CA GLU A 850 -18.26 35.64 -3.08
C GLU A 850 -17.51 36.97 -3.20
N VAL A 851 -17.44 37.50 -4.42
CA VAL A 851 -16.71 38.74 -4.74
C VAL A 851 -17.20 39.90 -3.88
N GLY A 852 -16.29 40.52 -3.13
CA GLY A 852 -16.56 41.69 -2.29
C GLY A 852 -17.09 41.36 -0.89
N SER A 853 -17.34 40.08 -0.58
CA SER A 853 -17.89 39.66 0.72
C SER A 853 -16.82 39.24 1.74
N LEU A 854 -15.58 39.04 1.30
CA LEU A 854 -14.53 38.48 2.14
C LEU A 854 -13.97 39.48 3.16
N PRO A 855 -13.43 38.97 4.30
CA PRO A 855 -12.78 39.82 5.30
C PRO A 855 -11.57 40.60 4.77
N GLU A 856 -11.14 41.57 5.57
CA GLU A 856 -9.96 42.40 5.32
C GLU A 856 -8.66 41.57 5.43
N VAL A 857 -7.60 42.06 4.78
CA VAL A 857 -6.28 41.43 4.80
C VAL A 857 -5.38 42.19 5.77
N PHE A 858 -4.83 41.48 6.76
CA PHE A 858 -3.98 42.06 7.81
C PHE A 858 -2.50 41.78 7.56
N VAL A 859 -1.64 42.76 7.89
CA VAL A 859 -0.16 42.64 7.88
C VAL A 859 0.40 42.69 9.30
N GLU A 860 -0.24 43.48 10.16
CA GLU A 860 0.08 43.54 11.59
C GLU A 860 -1.15 43.14 12.39
N LEU A 861 -0.96 42.34 13.42
CA LEU A 861 -2.02 41.90 14.32
C LEU A 861 -1.72 42.32 15.76
N GLU A 862 -2.77 42.73 16.45
CA GLU A 862 -2.81 42.89 17.90
C GLU A 862 -3.63 41.73 18.47
N VAL A 863 -2.96 40.91 19.29
CA VAL A 863 -3.50 39.65 19.77
C VAL A 863 -3.46 39.65 21.29
N ASN A 864 -4.58 39.27 21.90
CA ASN A 864 -4.61 38.88 23.31
C ASN A 864 -4.17 37.42 23.43
N PHE A 865 -3.06 37.13 24.12
CA PHE A 865 -2.44 35.81 24.17
C PHE A 865 -2.40 35.23 25.59
N PHE A 866 -2.48 33.91 25.67
CA PHE A 866 -2.34 33.10 26.87
C PHE A 866 -1.29 32.02 26.65
N LEU A 867 -0.32 31.92 27.55
CA LEU A 867 0.74 30.91 27.49
C LEU A 867 0.41 29.71 28.39
N LEU A 868 0.77 28.52 27.93
CA LEU A 868 0.65 27.29 28.70
C LEU A 868 1.68 27.26 29.84
N ARG A 869 1.36 26.60 30.96
CA ARG A 869 2.28 26.49 32.11
C ARG A 869 3.50 25.61 31.79
N ARG A 870 3.31 24.59 30.95
CA ARG A 870 4.33 23.61 30.56
C ARG A 870 4.31 23.41 29.06
N LEU A 871 5.49 23.14 28.48
CA LEU A 871 5.63 22.71 27.10
C LEU A 871 5.03 21.31 26.94
N LEU A 872 4.10 21.18 26.01
CA LEU A 872 3.50 19.90 25.64
C LEU A 872 4.40 19.20 24.61
N GLY A 873 4.35 17.87 24.57
CA GLY A 873 5.03 17.09 23.52
C GLY A 873 6.50 16.71 23.77
N VAL A 874 7.13 17.13 24.88
CA VAL A 874 8.54 16.78 25.20
C VAL A 874 8.62 15.65 26.22
N LYS A 875 9.33 14.56 25.90
CA LYS A 875 9.63 13.45 26.84
C LYS A 875 10.70 13.91 27.84
N THR A 876 10.29 14.47 28.98
CA THR A 876 11.23 14.80 30.06
C THR A 876 11.62 13.54 30.83
N LYS A 877 12.85 13.09 30.65
CA LYS A 877 13.48 12.12 31.58
C LYS A 877 13.88 12.88 32.86
N GLY A 878 12.97 12.93 33.83
CA GLY A 878 13.31 13.14 35.25
C GLY A 878 13.79 14.52 35.73
N SER A 879 13.63 15.61 34.96
CA SER A 879 14.00 16.97 35.42
C SER A 879 12.86 17.96 35.22
N GLU A 880 12.14 18.32 36.30
CA GLU A 880 10.96 19.20 36.27
C GLU A 880 11.23 20.64 35.78
N LYS A 881 12.50 21.07 35.68
CA LYS A 881 12.87 22.45 35.33
C LYS A 881 12.97 22.74 33.84
N GLN A 882 13.11 21.75 32.96
CA GLN A 882 13.29 21.99 31.50
C GLN A 882 11.97 22.19 30.72
N GLY A 883 10.81 22.08 31.38
CA GLY A 883 9.51 22.08 30.71
C GLY A 883 8.65 23.34 30.85
N ARG A 884 9.11 24.43 31.47
CA ARG A 884 8.29 25.66 31.65
C ARG A 884 8.37 26.56 30.42
N VAL A 885 7.22 27.12 30.00
CA VAL A 885 7.14 28.09 28.90
C VAL A 885 7.64 29.46 29.38
N THR A 886 8.63 30.02 28.69
CA THR A 886 9.13 31.38 28.94
C THR A 886 8.22 32.43 28.30
N LYS A 887 8.16 33.64 28.88
CA LYS A 887 7.39 34.77 28.33
C LYS A 887 7.89 35.16 26.92
N LEU A 888 7.06 35.87 26.16
CA LEU A 888 7.40 36.35 24.82
C LEU A 888 8.41 37.51 24.90
N THR A 889 9.41 37.51 24.01
CA THR A 889 10.41 38.58 23.92
C THR A 889 10.24 39.41 22.65
N LYS A 890 10.54 40.71 22.72
CA LYS A 890 10.52 41.60 21.56
C LYS A 890 11.58 41.17 20.54
N GLY A 891 11.21 41.14 19.27
CA GLY A 891 12.06 40.74 18.15
C GLY A 891 12.09 39.23 17.88
N GLU A 892 11.43 38.42 18.72
CA GLU A 892 11.34 36.97 18.56
C GLU A 892 10.47 36.59 17.34
N MET A 893 10.85 35.52 16.65
CA MET A 893 10.07 34.92 15.57
C MET A 893 9.22 33.76 16.09
N LEU A 894 7.92 33.88 15.94
CA LEU A 894 6.92 32.86 16.30
C LEU A 894 6.24 32.34 15.03
N MET A 895 5.67 31.15 15.12
CA MET A 895 4.75 30.63 14.11
C MET A 895 3.32 30.79 14.62
N LEU A 896 2.49 31.49 13.84
CA LEU A 896 1.08 31.70 14.10
C LEU A 896 0.27 30.80 13.18
N ASN A 897 -0.65 30.03 13.77
CA ASN A 897 -1.70 29.37 13.00
C ASN A 897 -3.01 30.12 13.25
N ILE A 898 -3.53 30.73 12.20
CA ILE A 898 -4.77 31.52 12.16
C ILE A 898 -5.72 30.77 11.23
N GLY A 899 -6.77 30.17 11.78
CA GLY A 899 -7.60 29.24 11.02
C GLY A 899 -6.77 28.10 10.42
N SER A 900 -6.71 28.02 9.09
CA SER A 900 -5.86 27.06 8.36
C SER A 900 -4.60 27.66 7.75
N MET A 901 -4.30 28.95 8.00
CA MET A 901 -3.10 29.64 7.53
C MET A 901 -1.98 29.55 8.58
N SER A 902 -0.81 29.09 8.16
CA SER A 902 0.42 29.07 8.98
C SER A 902 1.37 30.16 8.49
N THR A 903 1.61 31.19 9.30
CA THR A 903 2.53 32.29 8.96
C THR A 903 3.55 32.52 10.06
N GLY A 904 4.76 32.93 9.68
CA GLY A 904 5.75 33.43 10.64
C GLY A 904 5.37 34.85 11.06
N ALA A 905 5.53 35.17 12.35
CA ALA A 905 5.32 36.51 12.85
C ALA A 905 6.44 36.96 13.78
N ARG A 906 6.85 38.22 13.64
CA ARG A 906 7.83 38.86 14.50
C ARG A 906 7.12 39.65 15.59
N VAL A 907 7.54 39.46 16.84
CA VAL A 907 6.99 40.19 17.99
C VAL A 907 7.54 41.62 18.01
N LEU A 908 6.69 42.63 17.81
CA LEU A 908 7.08 44.05 17.84
C LEU A 908 7.03 44.63 19.26
N ALA A 909 5.97 44.32 19.99
CA ALA A 909 5.75 44.79 21.35
C ALA A 909 4.94 43.76 22.14
N VAL A 910 5.23 43.65 23.43
CA VAL A 910 4.49 42.81 24.38
C VAL A 910 4.11 43.67 25.57
N LYS A 911 2.82 43.73 25.89
CA LYS A 911 2.25 44.44 27.05
C LYS A 911 1.33 43.48 27.80
N ASN A 912 1.80 42.94 28.93
CA ASN A 912 1.07 41.95 29.73
C ASN A 912 0.53 40.81 28.83
N ASP A 913 -0.79 40.79 28.60
CA ASP A 913 -1.49 39.76 27.82
C ASP A 913 -1.73 40.16 26.35
N LEU A 914 -1.32 41.37 25.93
CA LEU A 914 -1.42 41.85 24.55
C LEU A 914 -0.06 41.82 23.85
N ALA A 915 -0.02 41.28 22.64
CA ALA A 915 1.15 41.30 21.78
C ALA A 915 0.83 41.92 20.42
N LYS A 916 1.71 42.81 19.95
CA LYS A 916 1.68 43.32 18.57
C LYS A 916 2.65 42.51 17.73
N LEU A 917 2.14 41.88 16.67
CA LEU A 917 2.82 40.91 15.83
C LEU A 917 2.84 41.40 14.39
N GLN A 918 4.02 41.42 13.77
CA GLN A 918 4.18 41.71 12.35
C GLN A 918 4.25 40.39 11.57
N LEU A 919 3.36 40.19 10.61
CA LEU A 919 3.28 38.96 9.83
C LEU A 919 4.30 38.97 8.68
N THR A 920 4.86 37.81 8.38
CA THR A 920 5.77 37.62 7.23
C THR A 920 5.02 37.50 5.91
N SER A 921 3.83 36.88 5.97
CA SER A 921 2.86 36.84 4.89
C SER A 921 1.54 37.44 5.38
N PRO A 922 0.84 38.23 4.56
CA PRO A 922 -0.45 38.80 4.91
C PRO A 922 -1.51 37.71 5.03
N VAL A 923 -2.49 37.91 5.91
CA VAL A 923 -3.54 36.92 6.21
C VAL A 923 -4.91 37.57 6.13
N CYS A 924 -5.85 36.90 5.46
CA CYS A 924 -7.27 37.27 5.46
C CYS A 924 -7.94 36.62 6.67
N THR A 925 -8.45 37.42 7.60
CA THR A 925 -9.03 36.92 8.87
C THR A 925 -10.04 37.94 9.40
N SER A 926 -10.82 37.54 10.40
CA SER A 926 -11.80 38.40 11.08
C SER A 926 -11.39 38.71 12.52
N LYS A 927 -11.83 39.86 13.04
CA LYS A 927 -11.61 40.21 14.45
C LYS A 927 -12.28 39.16 15.35
N GLY A 928 -11.60 38.75 16.41
CA GLY A 928 -12.05 37.71 17.35
C GLY A 928 -11.68 36.28 16.95
N GLU A 929 -11.05 36.07 15.79
CA GLU A 929 -10.59 34.74 15.39
C GLU A 929 -9.46 34.25 16.31
N LYS A 930 -9.46 32.93 16.58
CA LYS A 930 -8.49 32.32 17.47
C LYS A 930 -7.20 32.02 16.74
N ILE A 931 -6.11 32.10 17.49
CA ILE A 931 -4.79 31.76 17.00
C ILE A 931 -4.09 30.77 17.92
N ALA A 932 -3.27 29.90 17.34
CA ALA A 932 -2.34 29.06 18.08
C ALA A 932 -0.92 29.60 17.91
N LEU A 933 -0.21 29.74 19.04
CA LEU A 933 1.15 30.27 19.10
C LEU A 933 2.14 29.12 19.22
N SER A 934 3.09 29.04 18.29
CA SER A 934 4.15 28.05 18.32
C SER A 934 5.53 28.70 18.32
N ARG A 935 6.44 28.13 19.11
CA ARG A 935 7.84 28.57 19.24
C ARG A 935 8.77 27.47 18.76
N ARG A 936 9.91 27.87 18.19
CA ARG A 936 10.94 26.93 17.77
C ARG A 936 11.79 26.49 18.98
N VAL A 937 11.70 25.21 19.36
CA VAL A 937 12.48 24.58 20.43
C VAL A 937 13.15 23.33 19.85
N GLU A 938 14.45 23.14 20.06
CA GLU A 938 15.21 21.98 19.54
C GLU A 938 14.99 21.72 18.04
N LYS A 939 14.97 22.80 17.24
CA LYS A 939 14.71 22.81 15.78
C LYS A 939 13.26 22.55 15.35
N HIS A 940 12.35 22.20 16.25
CA HIS A 940 10.94 21.91 15.96
C HIS A 940 10.00 23.01 16.45
N TRP A 941 8.86 23.20 15.79
CA TRP A 941 7.82 24.10 16.26
C TRP A 941 6.98 23.40 17.32
N ARG A 942 6.87 24.00 18.50
CA ARG A 942 6.11 23.49 19.64
C ARG A 942 5.04 24.47 20.04
N LEU A 943 3.86 23.96 20.36
CA LEU A 943 2.74 24.75 20.84
C LEU A 943 3.06 25.35 22.22
N ILE A 944 3.03 26.67 22.34
CA ILE A 944 3.32 27.38 23.59
C ILE A 944 2.10 28.05 24.22
N GLY A 945 1.06 28.29 23.42
CA GLY A 945 -0.09 29.07 23.87
C GLY A 945 -1.10 29.29 22.75
N TRP A 946 -2.11 30.09 23.07
CA TRP A 946 -3.17 30.48 22.15
C TRP A 946 -3.54 31.94 22.37
N GLY A 947 -4.30 32.53 21.45
CA GLY A 947 -4.77 33.89 21.58
C GLY A 947 -5.99 34.18 20.73
N GLN A 948 -6.46 35.43 20.80
CA GLN A 948 -7.55 35.96 19.98
C GLN A 948 -7.15 37.30 19.37
N ILE A 949 -7.50 37.49 18.10
CA ILE A 949 -7.23 38.73 17.37
C ILE A 949 -8.17 39.83 17.88
N GLN A 950 -7.64 40.98 18.28
CA GLN A 950 -8.41 42.15 18.74
C GLN A 950 -8.49 43.20 17.63
N ALA A 951 -7.34 43.59 17.10
CA ALA A 951 -7.21 44.61 16.08
C ALA A 951 -5.99 44.32 15.18
N GLY A 952 -5.78 45.11 14.15
CA GLY A 952 -4.63 44.98 13.27
C GLY A 952 -4.59 46.06 12.20
N THR A 953 -3.44 46.18 11.54
CA THR A 953 -3.25 47.08 10.40
C THR A 953 -3.62 46.34 9.12
N THR A 954 -4.56 46.87 8.37
CA THR A 954 -5.08 46.29 7.13
C THR A 954 -4.30 46.82 5.90
N LEU A 955 -4.31 46.03 4.84
CA LEU A 955 -3.89 46.45 3.50
C LEU A 955 -5.13 46.78 2.67
N ASP A 956 -5.08 47.89 1.93
CA ASP A 956 -6.07 48.17 0.90
C ASP A 956 -5.91 47.19 -0.26
N VAL A 957 -6.98 46.46 -0.52
CA VAL A 957 -7.06 45.50 -1.60
C VAL A 957 -7.64 46.23 -2.82
N PRO A 958 -7.02 46.11 -4.02
CA PRO A 958 -7.55 46.77 -5.20
C PRO A 958 -8.97 46.29 -5.51
N PRO A 959 -9.89 47.21 -5.87
CA PRO A 959 -11.26 46.85 -6.20
C PRO A 959 -11.31 45.90 -7.40
N CYS A 960 -12.38 45.10 -7.49
CA CYS A 960 -12.56 44.15 -8.57
C CYS A 960 -12.48 44.85 -9.93
N PRO A 961 -11.64 44.37 -10.87
CA PRO A 961 -11.78 44.76 -12.27
C PRO A 961 -13.08 44.13 -12.76
N ILE A 962 -14.12 44.95 -12.92
CA ILE A 962 -15.44 44.53 -13.42
C ILE A 962 -15.31 44.05 -14.86
#